data_AF-A0A0Q3IE91-F1
#
_entry.id   AF-A0A0Q3IE91-F1
#
_cell.length_a   1.000
_cell.length_b   1.000
_cell.length_c   1.000
_cell.angle_alpha   90.00
_cell.angle_beta   90.00
_cell.angle_gamma   90.00
#
_symmetry.space_group_name_H-M   'P 1'
#
loop_
_entity.id
_entity.type
_entity.pdbx_description
1 polymer ?
#
loop_
_entity_poly.entity_id
_entity_poly.type
_entity_poly.pdbx_seq_one_letter_code
_entity_poly.pdbx_strand_id
1 'polypeptide(L)'
;MRSACQSTRAFAGSLLCSSPSALSLSPNGIFSSLPLRGGSRSFGEMRGSRVCVGGGGGGGQTAAFLAVVLCWCGGLLLLLAGGGADAQGIRRPSSYKTLTGDVPLVIAKGGFSGVFPDSSQDAFAFALLASAPDTSLWCDVQLTKDGVGICLPDINMQNCTDIAQVYSARKSKYVVHGAPKTGWFPVDFNFSEFQGVILTQRIWSRTDKFDYVQYGILAVTDLQSIATPAPSVWLNVQHDIFYREHGLNMRSYILSILKRMSVKYISSPELGFLQSISGRVGGKTKLVFRFPETPLTDPSTNKTYRSMLSNLALIKATASGIMVPKSYIWPVTNDNYLLPPTSIVRNAHNAGLEIYASDFANDRIIPYNYSYDPLQEYLSFISDGDFSVDGVLTEYPITASEAIGCFTTLNASTADHGKPLIISHNGASGDYPDCTDLAYQYAIKDGADMIDCTLQVTSDGVLICMSSINLLDTTNVQMTPFGSALSVVPEIQSTPGIFTFNLTWNNISNSDLKPKISSPLSGYYLARNPKNINQGKFVRLSDFLAYGKDKDLSGIMLIIENAAFMAKSLGFDVIGSLTTALNDAGYHNQTTKEVMLQSKDSAVLVKLKQQGTKYKLVYTLPSNIGDASASSLADVKKFAHAVVIDKNSVFTLSAHFIIRQTSLVKDLQSAGLAVYVQVFRNEFVSQPWDFFSDETVEISNYVQSVKVDGLITDFPKTVRRYKRNSCTGLGNDIPSYMKPVSVGDLAQLIKKYAGTNAQPPALAPMPELNSSSVVQAPFPPVTPKNAPPVASTPPGSSPSDAHANAVSTYILLVTACAALLV
;
A
#
# COMPACT_ATOMS: atom_id res chain seq x y z
N MET A 1 -14.20 -5.16 -21.35
CA MET A 1 -12.93 -5.93 -21.24
C MET A 1 -13.12 -7.28 -20.55
N ARG A 2 -14.07 -8.13 -21.00
CA ARG A 2 -14.38 -9.43 -20.37
C ARG A 2 -14.17 -10.66 -21.29
N SER A 3 -13.41 -10.53 -22.37
CA SER A 3 -13.15 -11.66 -23.30
C SER A 3 -11.68 -12.05 -23.46
N ALA A 4 -10.73 -11.46 -22.73
CA ALA A 4 -9.29 -11.74 -22.90
C ALA A 4 -8.68 -12.71 -21.87
N CYS A 5 -9.41 -13.14 -20.83
CA CYS A 5 -8.85 -14.02 -19.77
C CYS A 5 -9.20 -15.51 -19.89
N GLN A 6 -9.92 -15.94 -20.93
CA GLN A 6 -10.29 -17.37 -21.09
C GLN A 6 -9.50 -18.11 -22.18
N SER A 7 -8.57 -17.46 -22.89
CA SER A 7 -7.85 -18.10 -24.02
C SER A 7 -6.37 -18.41 -23.81
N THR A 8 -5.79 -18.19 -22.63
CA THR A 8 -4.36 -18.49 -22.37
C THR A 8 -4.11 -19.84 -21.71
N ARG A 9 -5.10 -20.72 -21.61
CA ARG A 9 -4.96 -22.07 -21.01
C ARG A 9 -4.38 -23.14 -21.94
N ALA A 10 -3.90 -22.80 -23.13
CA ALA A 10 -3.42 -23.78 -24.10
C ALA A 10 -2.18 -23.33 -24.91
N PHE A 11 -1.17 -22.71 -24.32
CA PHE A 11 0.17 -22.55 -24.95
C PHE A 11 1.24 -22.19 -23.90
N ALA A 12 1.41 -23.03 -22.87
CA ALA A 12 2.54 -22.93 -21.94
C ALA A 12 2.87 -24.29 -21.29
N GLY A 13 2.63 -25.38 -22.03
CA GLY A 13 2.90 -26.75 -21.60
C GLY A 13 3.78 -27.46 -22.60
N SER A 14 4.97 -26.93 -22.88
CA SER A 14 6.02 -27.59 -23.66
C SER A 14 7.29 -26.74 -23.57
N LEU A 15 8.13 -26.96 -22.56
CA LEU A 15 9.60 -26.91 -22.61
C LEU A 15 10.16 -26.98 -21.19
N LEU A 16 11.10 -27.91 -21.01
CA LEU A 16 11.96 -28.19 -19.84
C LEU A 16 11.52 -29.33 -18.92
N CYS A 17 11.43 -30.54 -19.51
CA CYS A 17 11.94 -31.76 -18.89
C CYS A 17 13.33 -32.03 -19.46
N SER A 18 14.37 -32.07 -18.63
CA SER A 18 15.63 -32.78 -18.90
C SER A 18 16.40 -32.96 -17.60
N SER A 19 16.35 -34.18 -17.06
CA SER A 19 17.25 -34.69 -16.02
C SER A 19 18.70 -34.74 -16.52
N PRO A 20 19.68 -34.99 -15.64
CA PRO A 20 20.34 -36.28 -15.76
C PRO A 20 20.61 -36.99 -14.43
N SER A 21 20.55 -38.31 -14.51
CA SER A 21 20.83 -39.29 -13.47
C SER A 21 22.32 -39.65 -13.41
N ALA A 22 22.75 -40.00 -12.20
CA ALA A 22 23.66 -41.10 -11.83
C ALA A 22 25.13 -41.07 -12.28
N LEU A 23 26.01 -41.00 -11.26
CA LEU A 23 27.23 -41.81 -11.17
C LEU A 23 27.50 -42.13 -9.70
N SER A 24 27.31 -43.40 -9.34
CA SER A 24 27.70 -44.01 -8.07
C SER A 24 28.96 -44.85 -8.29
N LEU A 25 29.92 -44.81 -7.37
CA LEU A 25 30.75 -45.95 -6.93
C LEU A 25 31.68 -45.54 -5.76
N SER A 26 31.18 -45.71 -4.53
CA SER A 26 31.69 -46.58 -3.44
C SER A 26 33.13 -46.42 -2.86
N PRO A 27 33.50 -47.09 -1.72
CA PRO A 27 33.49 -46.48 -0.37
C PRO A 27 34.77 -46.72 0.47
N ASN A 28 34.90 -46.07 1.63
CA ASN A 28 35.71 -46.48 2.81
C ASN A 28 35.21 -45.60 3.98
N GLY A 29 34.66 -46.07 5.11
CA GLY A 29 35.19 -47.00 6.12
C GLY A 29 35.27 -46.22 7.45
N ILE A 30 34.26 -46.30 8.32
CA ILE A 30 34.22 -47.09 9.57
C ILE A 30 34.96 -46.46 10.79
N PHE A 31 34.15 -46.12 11.80
CA PHE A 31 34.31 -46.20 13.26
C PHE A 31 35.24 -45.26 14.10
N SER A 32 34.57 -44.54 15.02
CA SER A 32 34.81 -44.39 16.47
C SER A 32 36.17 -43.90 16.99
N SER A 33 36.16 -42.83 17.81
CA SER A 33 36.38 -42.91 19.27
C SER A 33 36.57 -41.53 19.92
N LEU A 34 35.89 -41.35 21.06
CA LEU A 34 36.13 -40.37 22.14
C LEU A 34 37.56 -40.53 22.71
N PRO A 35 38.17 -39.51 23.38
CA PRO A 35 37.89 -39.33 24.81
C PRO A 35 37.98 -37.89 25.41
N LEU A 36 37.45 -37.87 26.63
CA LEU A 36 37.35 -36.89 27.72
C LEU A 36 38.67 -36.25 28.22
N ARG A 37 38.56 -35.02 28.76
CA ARG A 37 39.00 -34.50 30.09
C ARG A 37 38.94 -32.96 30.03
N GLY A 38 38.50 -32.18 31.00
CA GLY A 38 38.27 -32.37 32.44
C GLY A 38 38.81 -31.10 33.15
N GLY A 39 38.00 -30.43 33.97
CA GLY A 39 38.44 -29.22 34.69
C GLY A 39 37.37 -28.62 35.60
N SER A 40 37.28 -29.11 36.83
CA SER A 40 36.48 -28.59 37.95
C SER A 40 36.92 -27.20 38.42
N ARG A 41 35.98 -26.42 38.97
CA ARG A 41 36.14 -25.72 40.26
C ARG A 41 34.78 -25.46 40.91
N SER A 42 34.75 -25.68 42.22
CA SER A 42 33.59 -25.74 43.11
C SER A 42 33.55 -24.53 44.06
N PHE A 43 32.38 -24.36 44.69
CA PHE A 43 32.08 -23.88 46.06
C PHE A 43 31.30 -22.56 46.21
N GLY A 44 30.19 -22.69 46.95
CA GLY A 44 29.34 -21.60 47.44
C GLY A 44 28.00 -22.11 47.96
N GLU A 45 28.02 -22.91 49.02
CA GLU A 45 26.87 -23.49 49.73
C GLU A 45 26.23 -22.49 50.71
N MET A 46 24.89 -22.42 50.79
CA MET A 46 24.19 -22.04 52.03
C MET A 46 22.86 -22.79 52.18
N ARG A 47 22.69 -23.31 53.39
CA ARG A 47 21.70 -24.26 53.91
C ARG A 47 20.30 -23.68 54.10
N GLY A 48 19.30 -24.58 54.18
CA GLY A 48 18.27 -24.46 55.23
C GLY A 48 16.89 -25.10 55.02
N SER A 49 16.76 -26.35 55.48
CA SER A 49 15.55 -26.97 56.10
C SER A 49 14.36 -27.38 55.20
N ARG A 50 14.15 -28.69 54.98
CA ARG A 50 13.36 -29.70 55.76
C ARG A 50 11.84 -29.50 55.64
N VAL A 51 10.94 -30.49 55.52
CA VAL A 51 10.87 -31.96 55.38
C VAL A 51 9.37 -32.26 55.23
N CYS A 52 8.94 -33.19 54.36
CA CYS A 52 8.04 -34.32 54.68
C CYS A 52 7.59 -35.08 53.42
N VAL A 53 7.49 -36.39 53.62
CA VAL A 53 7.41 -37.50 52.66
C VAL A 53 5.98 -38.03 52.53
N GLY A 54 5.66 -38.58 51.36
CA GLY A 54 4.64 -39.61 51.12
C GLY A 54 4.11 -39.52 49.68
N GLY A 55 4.16 -40.51 48.79
CA GLY A 55 4.51 -41.92 48.89
C GLY A 55 3.47 -42.75 48.11
N GLY A 56 3.81 -43.24 46.91
CA GLY A 56 3.35 -44.54 46.40
C GLY A 56 2.28 -44.61 45.28
N GLY A 57 2.72 -45.13 44.12
CA GLY A 57 1.96 -45.97 43.16
C GLY A 57 1.04 -45.25 42.16
N GLY A 58 1.01 -45.48 40.85
CA GLY A 58 1.55 -46.56 40.02
C GLY A 58 0.48 -47.00 39.02
N GLY A 59 0.66 -46.72 37.72
CA GLY A 59 -0.04 -47.39 36.61
C GLY A 59 -0.88 -46.50 35.69
N GLY A 60 -0.58 -46.53 34.39
CA GLY A 60 -1.50 -46.10 33.33
C GLY A 60 -0.91 -45.17 32.27
N GLN A 61 -0.13 -45.72 31.34
CA GLN A 61 0.24 -45.04 30.09
C GLN A 61 -1.03 -44.75 29.28
N THR A 62 -1.36 -43.47 29.05
CA THR A 62 -2.18 -42.91 27.93
C THR A 62 -2.43 -41.41 28.17
N ALA A 63 -1.37 -40.60 28.29
CA ALA A 63 -1.50 -39.14 28.36
C ALA A 63 -0.17 -38.44 28.06
N ALA A 64 0.32 -38.57 26.83
CA ALA A 64 1.52 -37.86 26.38
C ALA A 64 1.41 -37.45 24.90
N PHE A 65 0.36 -36.70 24.55
CA PHE A 65 0.28 -36.00 23.25
C PHE A 65 -0.40 -34.62 23.34
N LEU A 66 -0.52 -34.03 24.54
CA LEU A 66 -1.24 -32.76 24.75
C LEU A 66 -0.39 -31.65 25.39
N ALA A 67 0.93 -31.81 25.48
CA ALA A 67 1.82 -30.83 26.12
C ALA A 67 2.82 -30.12 25.18
N VAL A 68 2.69 -30.29 23.85
CA VAL A 68 3.57 -29.58 22.86
C VAL A 68 2.87 -28.38 22.20
N VAL A 69 1.55 -28.23 22.34
CA VAL A 69 0.78 -27.16 21.68
C VAL A 69 0.79 -25.83 22.46
N LEU A 70 1.14 -25.84 23.76
CA LEU A 70 1.12 -24.64 24.60
C LEU A 70 2.37 -23.74 24.52
N CYS A 71 3.39 -24.13 23.74
CA CYS A 71 4.56 -23.27 23.49
C CYS A 71 4.41 -22.41 22.21
N TRP A 72 3.31 -22.56 21.46
CA TRP A 72 3.15 -22.01 20.11
C TRP A 72 2.54 -20.59 20.05
N CYS A 73 2.08 -20.02 21.17
CA CYS A 73 1.56 -18.64 21.21
C CYS A 73 2.07 -17.79 22.40
N GLY A 74 2.91 -18.35 23.29
CA GLY A 74 3.32 -17.65 24.53
C GLY A 74 4.35 -16.54 24.38
N GLY A 75 5.03 -16.44 23.22
CA GLY A 75 6.14 -15.48 23.02
C GLY A 75 5.73 -14.06 22.63
N LEU A 76 4.45 -13.82 22.32
CA LEU A 76 3.97 -12.50 21.86
C LEU A 76 2.82 -11.93 22.71
N LEU A 77 2.24 -12.71 23.63
CA LEU A 77 1.05 -12.33 24.40
C LEU A 77 1.33 -11.89 25.85
N LEU A 78 2.59 -11.82 26.30
CA LEU A 78 2.94 -11.59 27.71
C LEU A 78 3.71 -10.30 28.00
N LEU A 79 3.53 -9.25 27.19
CA LEU A 79 4.08 -7.92 27.50
C LEU A 79 3.10 -6.75 27.55
N LEU A 80 1.77 -6.97 27.47
CA LEU A 80 0.78 -5.89 27.66
C LEU A 80 -0.49 -6.33 28.41
N ALA A 81 -0.36 -7.16 29.44
CA ALA A 81 -1.45 -7.40 30.39
C ALA A 81 -1.21 -6.57 31.66
N GLY A 82 -1.61 -5.30 31.61
CA GLY A 82 -1.58 -4.41 32.77
C GLY A 82 -2.46 -3.19 32.54
N GLY A 83 -3.70 -3.23 33.07
CA GLY A 83 -4.62 -2.09 33.08
C GLY A 83 -5.97 -2.37 32.45
N GLY A 84 -6.76 -3.26 33.06
CA GLY A 84 -8.21 -3.23 32.89
C GLY A 84 -8.75 -1.99 33.60
N ALA A 85 -8.89 -0.89 32.85
CA ALA A 85 -9.70 0.24 33.23
C ALA A 85 -10.77 0.38 32.15
N ASP A 86 -12.03 0.45 32.55
CA ASP A 86 -13.16 0.78 31.69
C ASP A 86 -12.79 1.96 30.79
N ALA A 87 -12.53 1.67 29.51
CA ALA A 87 -12.38 2.69 28.50
C ALA A 87 -13.75 3.35 28.35
N GLN A 88 -13.97 4.43 29.09
CA GLN A 88 -15.00 5.41 28.75
C GLN A 88 -14.65 5.90 27.35
N GLY A 89 -15.31 5.29 26.37
CA GLY A 89 -15.09 5.56 24.96
C GLY A 89 -15.19 7.05 24.70
N ILE A 90 -14.24 7.55 23.91
CA ILE A 90 -14.36 8.82 23.18
C ILE A 90 -15.81 8.91 22.71
N ARG A 91 -16.54 9.96 23.12
CA ARG A 91 -17.92 10.20 22.68
C ARG A 91 -17.91 10.37 21.16
N ARG A 92 -18.16 9.27 20.45
CA ARG A 92 -18.26 9.19 18.98
C ARG A 92 -19.55 9.91 18.54
N PRO A 93 -19.54 10.60 17.39
CA PRO A 93 -20.65 11.46 16.97
C PRO A 93 -21.98 10.71 16.95
N SER A 94 -22.99 11.30 17.60
CA SER A 94 -24.33 10.72 17.79
C SER A 94 -25.26 10.90 16.59
N SER A 95 -24.77 10.84 15.35
CA SER A 95 -25.60 11.13 14.17
C SER A 95 -25.15 10.47 12.87
N TYR A 96 -24.66 9.22 12.93
CA TYR A 96 -24.53 8.45 11.68
C TYR A 96 -25.90 8.31 11.04
N LYS A 97 -25.99 8.45 9.72
CA LYS A 97 -27.23 8.23 8.95
C LYS A 97 -27.47 6.73 8.67
N THR A 98 -27.08 5.88 9.62
CA THR A 98 -27.38 4.44 9.64
C THR A 98 -28.83 4.23 10.06
N LEU A 99 -29.35 3.01 9.99
CA LEU A 99 -30.73 2.70 10.34
C LEU A 99 -31.07 3.12 11.78
N THR A 100 -30.14 2.87 12.71
CA THR A 100 -30.33 3.08 14.15
C THR A 100 -29.58 4.30 14.69
N GLY A 101 -28.77 4.97 13.86
CA GLY A 101 -27.85 6.03 14.29
C GLY A 101 -26.53 5.51 14.88
N ASP A 102 -26.35 4.19 14.91
CA ASP A 102 -25.14 3.54 15.42
C ASP A 102 -23.95 3.72 14.47
N VAL A 103 -22.76 3.52 15.02
CA VAL A 103 -21.49 3.49 14.27
C VAL A 103 -21.53 2.35 13.24
N PRO A 104 -21.14 2.59 11.97
CA PRO A 104 -21.04 1.52 10.97
C PRO A 104 -20.10 0.40 11.43
N LEU A 105 -20.51 -0.85 11.21
CA LEU A 105 -19.75 -2.03 11.59
C LEU A 105 -18.58 -2.29 10.61
N VAL A 106 -17.38 -2.55 11.16
CA VAL A 106 -16.26 -3.11 10.38
C VAL A 106 -16.39 -4.63 10.33
N ILE A 107 -16.35 -5.21 9.13
CA ILE A 107 -16.45 -6.66 8.92
C ILE A 107 -15.19 -7.13 8.16
N ALA A 108 -14.35 -7.93 8.82
CA ALA A 108 -13.08 -8.42 8.29
C ALA A 108 -13.29 -9.72 7.48
N LYS A 109 -13.29 -9.60 6.14
CA LYS A 109 -13.53 -10.69 5.19
C LYS A 109 -12.42 -11.73 5.24
N GLY A 110 -12.66 -12.85 5.91
CA GLY A 110 -11.62 -13.87 6.11
C GLY A 110 -10.48 -13.38 7.00
N GLY A 111 -10.75 -12.41 7.89
CA GLY A 111 -9.73 -11.69 8.66
C GLY A 111 -9.06 -10.59 7.84
N PHE A 112 -7.75 -10.40 8.01
CA PHE A 112 -6.91 -9.48 7.25
C PHE A 112 -6.39 -10.15 5.96
N SER A 113 -7.33 -10.59 5.12
CA SER A 113 -7.04 -11.35 3.89
C SER A 113 -6.33 -10.51 2.81
N GLY A 114 -6.26 -9.19 2.99
CA GLY A 114 -5.42 -8.26 2.23
C GLY A 114 -3.92 -8.58 2.26
N VAL A 115 -3.47 -9.28 3.30
CA VAL A 115 -2.04 -9.62 3.53
C VAL A 115 -1.85 -11.12 3.61
N PHE A 116 -2.65 -11.80 4.42
CA PHE A 116 -2.53 -13.23 4.69
C PHE A 116 -3.45 -14.06 3.79
N PRO A 117 -3.18 -15.38 3.61
CA PRO A 117 -4.18 -16.30 3.07
C PRO A 117 -5.50 -16.16 3.84
N ASP A 118 -6.58 -16.02 3.09
CA ASP A 118 -7.94 -15.81 3.61
C ASP A 118 -8.30 -16.91 4.62
N SER A 119 -8.90 -16.51 5.75
CA SER A 119 -9.37 -17.40 6.80
C SER A 119 -8.26 -18.19 7.53
N SER A 120 -6.99 -17.79 7.36
CA SER A 120 -5.89 -18.29 8.18
C SER A 120 -5.97 -17.76 9.62
N GLN A 121 -5.31 -18.46 10.55
CA GLN A 121 -5.24 -18.04 11.95
C GLN A 121 -4.67 -16.62 12.10
N ASP A 122 -3.59 -16.31 11.38
CA ASP A 122 -2.96 -14.99 11.44
C ASP A 122 -3.82 -13.92 10.75
N ALA A 123 -4.55 -14.25 9.69
CA ALA A 123 -5.52 -13.31 9.11
C ALA A 123 -6.54 -12.87 10.16
N PHE A 124 -7.14 -13.81 10.90
CA PHE A 124 -8.12 -13.48 11.94
C PHE A 124 -7.49 -12.77 13.13
N ALA A 125 -6.36 -13.25 13.65
CA ALA A 125 -5.68 -12.65 14.79
C ALA A 125 -5.21 -11.22 14.49
N PHE A 126 -4.62 -11.00 13.32
CA PHE A 126 -4.12 -9.70 12.90
C PHE A 126 -5.26 -8.70 12.65
N ALA A 127 -6.41 -9.16 12.13
CA ALA A 127 -7.59 -8.31 12.02
C ALA A 127 -8.00 -7.74 13.40
N LEU A 128 -7.99 -8.54 14.46
CA LEU A 128 -8.34 -8.07 15.80
C LEU A 128 -7.30 -7.11 16.39
N LEU A 129 -6.03 -7.31 16.07
CA LEU A 129 -4.93 -6.45 16.53
C LEU A 129 -4.99 -5.07 15.85
N ALA A 130 -5.18 -5.04 14.54
CA ALA A 130 -4.98 -3.87 13.69
C ALA A 130 -6.25 -3.04 13.45
N SER A 131 -7.43 -3.50 13.90
CA SER A 131 -8.71 -2.84 13.61
C SER A 131 -9.47 -2.43 14.87
N ALA A 132 -10.68 -1.89 14.69
CA ALA A 132 -11.57 -1.52 15.78
C ALA A 132 -11.92 -2.73 16.67
N PRO A 133 -12.07 -2.54 18.00
CA PRO A 133 -12.29 -3.65 18.94
C PRO A 133 -13.61 -4.39 18.72
N ASP A 134 -14.58 -3.77 18.05
CA ASP A 134 -15.88 -4.33 17.69
C ASP A 134 -15.94 -4.92 16.27
N THR A 135 -14.79 -5.04 15.58
CA THR A 135 -14.69 -5.66 14.26
C THR A 135 -15.26 -7.07 14.27
N SER A 136 -16.13 -7.36 13.31
CA SER A 136 -16.71 -8.69 13.12
C SER A 136 -15.82 -9.55 12.22
N LEU A 137 -15.54 -10.79 12.62
CA LEU A 137 -14.79 -11.76 11.81
C LEU A 137 -15.74 -12.50 10.87
N TRP A 138 -15.49 -12.44 9.57
CA TRP A 138 -16.28 -13.10 8.54
C TRP A 138 -15.68 -14.45 8.14
N CYS A 139 -16.53 -15.47 8.11
CA CYS A 139 -16.18 -16.81 7.65
C CYS A 139 -17.19 -17.30 6.61
N ASP A 140 -16.70 -17.61 5.41
CA ASP A 140 -17.46 -18.34 4.40
C ASP A 140 -17.49 -19.82 4.78
N VAL A 141 -18.67 -20.31 5.17
CA VAL A 141 -18.84 -21.65 5.74
C VAL A 141 -19.00 -22.68 4.62
N GLN A 142 -18.12 -23.68 4.62
CA GLN A 142 -18.21 -24.87 3.75
C GLN A 142 -18.30 -26.13 4.61
N LEU A 143 -19.00 -27.18 4.16
CA LEU A 143 -19.09 -28.46 4.88
C LEU A 143 -18.23 -29.54 4.23
N THR A 144 -17.48 -30.24 5.06
CA THR A 144 -16.77 -31.46 4.68
C THR A 144 -17.73 -32.64 4.52
N LYS A 145 -17.25 -33.74 3.94
CA LYS A 145 -17.99 -34.99 3.77
C LYS A 145 -18.58 -35.53 5.08
N ASP A 146 -17.83 -35.40 6.18
CA ASP A 146 -18.23 -35.82 7.53
C ASP A 146 -19.03 -34.73 8.30
N GLY A 147 -19.43 -33.65 7.63
CA GLY A 147 -20.32 -32.63 8.18
C GLY A 147 -19.65 -31.63 9.13
N VAL A 148 -18.32 -31.55 9.12
CA VAL A 148 -17.57 -30.49 9.82
C VAL A 148 -17.61 -29.23 8.97
N GLY A 149 -17.91 -28.09 9.59
CA GLY A 149 -17.85 -26.80 8.89
C GLY A 149 -16.51 -26.13 9.06
N ILE A 150 -15.97 -25.66 7.93
CA ILE A 150 -14.69 -24.99 7.79
C ILE A 150 -14.87 -23.57 7.25
N CYS A 151 -13.92 -22.69 7.55
CA CYS A 151 -13.85 -21.36 6.94
C CYS A 151 -13.02 -21.42 5.67
N LEU A 152 -13.69 -21.29 4.52
CA LEU A 152 -13.05 -21.36 3.22
C LEU A 152 -13.77 -20.47 2.19
N PRO A 153 -13.07 -19.52 1.54
CA PRO A 153 -13.70 -18.50 0.71
C PRO A 153 -14.27 -18.99 -0.63
N ASP A 154 -13.85 -20.16 -1.11
CA ASP A 154 -14.32 -20.77 -2.35
C ASP A 154 -14.64 -22.25 -2.14
N ILE A 155 -15.74 -22.70 -2.71
CA ILE A 155 -16.14 -24.12 -2.69
C ILE A 155 -15.22 -24.99 -3.55
N ASN A 156 -14.56 -24.42 -4.56
CA ASN A 156 -13.49 -25.08 -5.27
C ASN A 156 -12.17 -24.77 -4.54
N MET A 157 -11.76 -25.73 -3.70
CA MET A 157 -10.66 -25.57 -2.76
C MET A 157 -9.34 -25.17 -3.42
N GLN A 158 -9.08 -25.57 -4.67
CA GLN A 158 -7.85 -25.23 -5.40
C GLN A 158 -7.63 -23.73 -5.59
N ASN A 159 -8.68 -22.91 -5.44
CA ASN A 159 -8.59 -21.47 -5.63
C ASN A 159 -7.99 -20.73 -4.41
N CYS A 160 -7.89 -21.41 -3.27
CA CYS A 160 -7.41 -20.84 -2.01
C CYS A 160 -6.64 -21.85 -1.15
N THR A 161 -6.25 -22.99 -1.72
CA THR A 161 -5.44 -24.03 -1.09
C THR A 161 -4.52 -24.71 -2.09
N ASP A 162 -3.56 -25.48 -1.59
CA ASP A 162 -2.69 -26.35 -2.38
C ASP A 162 -3.27 -27.77 -2.64
N ILE A 163 -4.57 -28.00 -2.37
CA ILE A 163 -5.24 -29.32 -2.48
C ILE A 163 -4.96 -30.07 -3.79
N ALA A 164 -4.75 -29.32 -4.88
CA ALA A 164 -4.46 -29.88 -6.20
C ALA A 164 -3.11 -30.58 -6.28
N GLN A 165 -2.16 -30.16 -5.46
CA GLN A 165 -0.82 -30.76 -5.32
C GLN A 165 -0.89 -31.97 -4.39
N VAL A 166 -1.65 -31.87 -3.29
CA VAL A 166 -1.81 -32.93 -2.29
C VAL A 166 -2.62 -34.12 -2.85
N TYR A 167 -3.71 -33.86 -3.57
CA TYR A 167 -4.63 -34.87 -4.08
C TYR A 167 -4.89 -34.77 -5.59
N SER A 168 -3.83 -34.81 -6.40
CA SER A 168 -3.86 -34.57 -7.86
C SER A 168 -4.93 -35.37 -8.66
N ALA A 169 -5.26 -36.60 -8.22
CA ALA A 169 -6.20 -37.50 -8.89
C ALA A 169 -7.66 -37.39 -8.39
N ARG A 170 -7.94 -36.74 -7.24
CA ARG A 170 -9.28 -36.70 -6.61
C ARG A 170 -10.08 -35.47 -7.00
N LYS A 171 -10.21 -35.25 -8.31
CA LYS A 171 -11.06 -34.20 -8.88
C LYS A 171 -12.48 -34.71 -9.07
N SER A 172 -13.44 -33.87 -8.73
CA SER A 172 -14.87 -34.12 -8.99
C SER A 172 -15.41 -33.09 -9.96
N LYS A 173 -16.58 -33.40 -10.53
CA LYS A 173 -17.34 -32.48 -11.37
C LYS A 173 -18.74 -32.36 -10.79
N TYR A 174 -19.10 -31.16 -10.36
CA TYR A 174 -20.41 -30.86 -9.80
C TYR A 174 -21.08 -29.71 -10.53
N VAL A 175 -22.40 -29.61 -10.40
CA VAL A 175 -23.14 -28.41 -10.81
C VAL A 175 -23.25 -27.52 -9.58
N VAL A 176 -22.64 -26.33 -9.65
CA VAL A 176 -22.69 -25.34 -8.56
C VAL A 176 -23.34 -24.08 -9.12
N HIS A 177 -24.48 -23.68 -8.55
CA HIS A 177 -25.28 -22.53 -9.04
C HIS A 177 -25.66 -22.66 -10.52
N GLY A 178 -26.04 -23.86 -10.95
CA GLY A 178 -26.46 -24.15 -12.34
C GLY A 178 -25.32 -24.26 -13.36
N ALA A 179 -24.06 -24.07 -12.95
CA ALA A 179 -22.90 -24.19 -13.83
C ALA A 179 -22.05 -25.43 -13.48
N PRO A 180 -21.60 -26.23 -14.47
CA PRO A 180 -20.67 -27.32 -14.21
C PRO A 180 -19.30 -26.75 -13.79
N LYS A 181 -18.81 -27.18 -12.64
CA LYS A 181 -17.49 -26.86 -12.10
C LYS A 181 -16.71 -28.15 -11.88
N THR A 182 -15.46 -28.17 -12.33
CA THR A 182 -14.51 -29.26 -12.08
C THR A 182 -13.43 -28.76 -11.13
N GLY A 183 -13.11 -29.53 -10.10
CA GLY A 183 -12.14 -29.14 -9.08
C GLY A 183 -12.16 -30.06 -7.87
N TRP A 184 -11.73 -29.53 -6.73
CA TRP A 184 -11.73 -30.22 -5.44
C TRP A 184 -12.75 -29.55 -4.54
N PHE A 185 -13.68 -30.34 -4.02
CA PHE A 185 -14.80 -29.82 -3.24
C PHE A 185 -14.78 -30.38 -1.82
N PRO A 186 -15.07 -29.57 -0.79
CA PRO A 186 -15.04 -30.04 0.60
C PRO A 186 -15.90 -31.29 0.86
N VAL A 187 -17.00 -31.46 0.12
CA VAL A 187 -17.90 -32.63 0.21
C VAL A 187 -17.25 -33.96 -0.16
N ASP A 188 -16.08 -33.94 -0.80
CA ASP A 188 -15.34 -35.14 -1.21
C ASP A 188 -14.32 -35.62 -0.18
N PHE A 189 -14.11 -34.85 0.90
CA PHE A 189 -13.06 -35.07 1.89
C PHE A 189 -13.62 -34.98 3.32
N ASN A 190 -13.16 -35.87 4.20
CA ASN A 190 -13.36 -35.72 5.63
C ASN A 190 -12.42 -34.64 6.19
N PHE A 191 -12.78 -33.99 7.30
CA PHE A 191 -11.95 -32.95 7.90
C PHE A 191 -10.54 -33.44 8.27
N SER A 192 -10.42 -34.70 8.72
CA SER A 192 -9.12 -35.31 9.05
C SER A 192 -8.16 -35.42 7.87
N GLU A 193 -8.65 -35.34 6.63
CA GLU A 193 -7.81 -35.39 5.42
C GLU A 193 -7.12 -34.06 5.11
N PHE A 194 -7.46 -32.97 5.81
CA PHE A 194 -6.85 -31.66 5.57
C PHE A 194 -5.57 -31.38 6.35
N GLN A 195 -5.06 -32.34 7.13
CA GLN A 195 -3.85 -32.14 7.94
C GLN A 195 -2.62 -31.72 7.12
N GLY A 196 -2.57 -32.06 5.83
CA GLY A 196 -1.50 -31.67 4.90
C GLY A 196 -1.89 -30.65 3.84
N VAL A 197 -3.09 -30.07 3.93
CA VAL A 197 -3.60 -29.09 2.97
C VAL A 197 -3.46 -27.70 3.58
N ILE A 198 -2.79 -26.81 2.85
CA ILE A 198 -2.52 -25.45 3.31
C ILE A 198 -3.35 -24.43 2.55
N LEU A 199 -3.70 -23.34 3.22
CA LEU A 199 -4.30 -22.16 2.64
C LEU A 199 -3.25 -21.41 1.80
N THR A 200 -3.67 -20.90 0.65
CA THR A 200 -2.81 -20.16 -0.27
C THR A 200 -3.44 -18.83 -0.68
N GLN A 201 -2.62 -17.86 -1.07
CA GLN A 201 -3.06 -16.57 -1.55
C GLN A 201 -3.81 -16.72 -2.88
N ARG A 202 -5.08 -16.31 -2.90
CA ARG A 202 -5.93 -16.42 -4.10
C ARG A 202 -5.70 -15.31 -5.12
N ILE A 203 -5.20 -14.15 -4.66
CA ILE A 203 -5.01 -12.96 -5.50
C ILE A 203 -3.55 -12.88 -5.92
N TRP A 204 -3.30 -13.10 -7.21
CA TRP A 204 -1.95 -13.20 -7.78
C TRP A 204 -1.11 -11.92 -7.67
N SER A 205 -1.75 -10.75 -7.51
CA SER A 205 -1.05 -9.49 -7.28
C SER A 205 -0.59 -9.31 -5.83
N ARG A 206 -1.06 -10.14 -4.90
CA ARG A 206 -0.61 -10.15 -3.50
C ARG A 206 0.61 -11.08 -3.36
N THR A 207 1.37 -10.84 -2.31
CA THR A 207 2.55 -11.65 -1.99
C THR A 207 2.18 -13.10 -1.66
N ASP A 208 2.90 -14.05 -2.26
CA ASP A 208 2.79 -15.49 -2.01
C ASP A 208 3.63 -15.95 -0.81
N LYS A 209 4.39 -15.04 -0.18
CA LYS A 209 5.35 -15.40 0.87
C LYS A 209 4.70 -16.01 2.12
N PHE A 210 3.44 -15.68 2.38
CA PHE A 210 2.68 -16.24 3.49
C PHE A 210 2.15 -17.65 3.22
N ASP A 211 2.11 -18.11 1.96
CA ASP A 211 1.70 -19.48 1.63
C ASP A 211 2.70 -20.50 2.20
N TYR A 212 3.97 -20.11 2.28
CA TYR A 212 5.05 -20.91 2.85
C TYR A 212 5.04 -21.00 4.38
N VAL A 213 4.16 -20.24 5.06
CA VAL A 213 3.92 -20.40 6.51
C VAL A 213 3.05 -21.63 6.80
N GLN A 214 2.42 -22.22 5.77
CA GLN A 214 1.69 -23.48 5.84
C GLN A 214 0.47 -23.43 6.78
N TYR A 215 -0.34 -22.37 6.66
CA TYR A 215 -1.59 -22.26 7.43
C TYR A 215 -2.57 -23.38 7.06
N GLY A 216 -3.02 -24.16 8.04
CA GLY A 216 -4.05 -25.18 7.85
C GLY A 216 -5.46 -24.60 7.73
N ILE A 217 -6.40 -25.42 7.25
CA ILE A 217 -7.82 -25.08 7.19
C ILE A 217 -8.43 -25.09 8.60
N LEU A 218 -9.04 -23.99 9.01
CA LEU A 218 -9.71 -23.86 10.31
C LEU A 218 -11.15 -24.38 10.27
N ALA A 219 -11.57 -25.07 11.34
CA ALA A 219 -12.98 -25.33 11.59
C ALA A 219 -13.66 -24.05 12.12
N VAL A 220 -14.96 -23.88 11.86
CA VAL A 220 -15.72 -22.72 12.37
C VAL A 220 -15.66 -22.60 13.89
N THR A 221 -15.60 -23.73 14.60
CA THR A 221 -15.49 -23.74 16.08
C THR A 221 -14.17 -23.17 16.59
N ASP A 222 -13.10 -23.20 15.78
CA ASP A 222 -11.79 -22.70 16.17
C ASP A 222 -11.79 -21.17 16.25
N LEU A 223 -12.66 -20.50 15.48
CA LEU A 223 -12.87 -19.06 15.56
C LEU A 223 -13.27 -18.59 16.96
N GLN A 224 -13.95 -19.43 17.76
CA GLN A 224 -14.34 -19.05 19.11
C GLN A 224 -13.12 -18.71 19.97
N SER A 225 -12.02 -19.47 19.84
CA SER A 225 -10.80 -19.22 20.59
C SER A 225 -10.11 -17.91 20.19
N ILE A 226 -10.21 -17.55 18.92
CA ILE A 226 -9.65 -16.30 18.37
C ILE A 226 -10.56 -15.11 18.73
N ALA A 227 -11.88 -15.32 18.70
CA ALA A 227 -12.88 -14.28 18.87
C ALA A 227 -13.26 -13.97 20.33
N THR A 228 -12.64 -14.63 21.31
CA THR A 228 -12.94 -14.42 22.73
C THR A 228 -11.94 -13.42 23.33
N PRO A 229 -12.37 -12.36 24.05
CA PRO A 229 -13.72 -12.13 24.59
C PRO A 229 -14.62 -11.14 23.81
N ALA A 230 -14.17 -10.51 22.72
CA ALA A 230 -14.76 -9.25 22.25
C ALA A 230 -15.36 -9.22 20.82
N PRO A 231 -14.73 -9.76 19.76
CA PRO A 231 -15.26 -9.60 18.40
C PRO A 231 -16.47 -10.49 18.10
N SER A 232 -17.40 -9.98 17.29
CA SER A 232 -18.52 -10.79 16.79
C SER A 232 -18.11 -11.71 15.65
N VAL A 233 -18.66 -12.92 15.61
CA VAL A 233 -18.51 -13.82 14.45
C VAL A 233 -19.67 -13.61 13.47
N TRP A 234 -19.32 -13.54 12.19
CA TRP A 234 -20.24 -13.47 11.05
C TRP A 234 -20.05 -14.71 10.17
N LEU A 235 -21.10 -15.54 10.05
CA LEU A 235 -21.07 -16.74 9.22
C LEU A 235 -21.82 -16.52 7.91
N ASN A 236 -21.18 -16.76 6.78
CA ASN A 236 -21.80 -16.66 5.46
C ASN A 236 -22.02 -18.05 4.84
N VAL A 237 -23.28 -18.41 4.62
CA VAL A 237 -23.69 -19.69 4.01
C VAL A 237 -24.00 -19.45 2.55
N GLN A 238 -23.08 -19.86 1.67
CA GLN A 238 -23.14 -19.52 0.24
C GLN A 238 -23.91 -20.52 -0.65
N HIS A 239 -24.08 -21.76 -0.17
CA HIS A 239 -24.38 -22.93 -1.02
C HIS A 239 -25.29 -23.97 -0.35
N ASP A 240 -26.33 -23.58 0.41
CA ASP A 240 -27.19 -24.53 1.16
C ASP A 240 -27.81 -25.60 0.25
N ILE A 241 -28.32 -25.20 -0.92
CA ILE A 241 -28.90 -26.15 -1.89
C ILE A 241 -27.89 -27.20 -2.32
N PHE A 242 -26.68 -26.78 -2.67
CA PHE A 242 -25.62 -27.70 -3.09
C PHE A 242 -25.32 -28.73 -1.99
N TYR A 243 -25.16 -28.29 -0.73
CA TYR A 243 -24.90 -29.22 0.37
C TYR A 243 -26.07 -30.19 0.60
N ARG A 244 -27.32 -29.71 0.47
CA ARG A 244 -28.51 -30.54 0.58
C ARG A 244 -28.58 -31.62 -0.48
N GLU A 245 -28.23 -31.30 -1.73
CA GLU A 245 -28.17 -32.25 -2.84
C GLU A 245 -27.12 -33.36 -2.61
N HIS A 246 -26.10 -33.08 -1.78
CA HIS A 246 -25.02 -34.02 -1.47
C HIS A 246 -25.16 -34.63 -0.06
N GLY A 247 -26.38 -34.68 0.49
CA GLY A 247 -26.69 -35.37 1.75
C GLY A 247 -26.23 -34.65 3.02
N LEU A 248 -25.78 -33.40 2.92
CA LEU A 248 -25.36 -32.57 4.04
C LEU A 248 -26.44 -31.53 4.39
N ASN A 249 -26.44 -31.01 5.62
CA ASN A 249 -27.48 -30.09 6.08
C ASN A 249 -26.89 -28.85 6.77
N MET A 250 -26.74 -27.77 6.00
CA MET A 250 -26.24 -26.48 6.51
C MET A 250 -27.11 -25.91 7.63
N ARG A 251 -28.45 -26.03 7.53
CA ARG A 251 -29.36 -25.60 8.60
C ARG A 251 -29.05 -26.30 9.92
N SER A 252 -28.97 -27.63 9.93
CA SER A 252 -28.68 -28.40 11.15
C SER A 252 -27.31 -28.07 11.69
N TYR A 253 -26.31 -27.90 10.82
CA TYR A 253 -24.97 -27.48 11.21
C TYR A 253 -24.98 -26.11 11.91
N ILE A 254 -25.55 -25.08 11.27
CA ILE A 254 -25.61 -23.72 11.82
C ILE A 254 -26.35 -23.69 13.16
N LEU A 255 -27.50 -24.37 13.28
CA LEU A 255 -28.23 -24.46 14.56
C LEU A 255 -27.43 -25.18 15.64
N SER A 256 -26.52 -26.09 15.28
CA SER A 256 -25.61 -26.73 16.23
C SER A 256 -24.48 -25.79 16.67
N ILE A 257 -23.95 -24.97 15.76
CA ILE A 257 -22.90 -23.97 16.04
C ILE A 257 -23.43 -22.88 16.97
N LEU A 258 -24.66 -22.41 16.77
CA LEU A 258 -25.31 -21.43 17.65
C LEU A 258 -25.46 -21.88 19.11
N LYS A 259 -25.36 -23.19 19.40
CA LYS A 259 -25.37 -23.72 20.76
C LYS A 259 -23.98 -23.75 21.41
N ARG A 260 -22.91 -23.66 20.60
CA ARG A 260 -21.52 -23.83 21.04
C ARG A 260 -20.77 -22.51 21.14
N MET A 261 -21.08 -21.56 20.27
CA MET A 261 -20.42 -20.25 20.22
C MET A 261 -21.41 -19.13 19.92
N SER A 262 -21.01 -17.90 20.26
CA SER A 262 -21.79 -16.70 19.96
C SER A 262 -21.57 -16.28 18.50
N VAL A 263 -22.64 -16.29 17.71
CA VAL A 263 -22.64 -15.78 16.32
C VAL A 263 -23.66 -14.65 16.23
N LYS A 264 -23.18 -13.45 15.90
CA LYS A 264 -24.02 -12.24 15.84
C LYS A 264 -24.72 -12.10 14.49
N TYR A 265 -24.11 -12.61 13.42
CA TYR A 265 -24.62 -12.45 12.07
C TYR A 265 -24.54 -13.76 11.28
N ILE A 266 -25.62 -14.06 10.56
CA ILE A 266 -25.64 -15.12 9.55
C ILE A 266 -26.11 -14.51 8.24
N SER A 267 -25.33 -14.65 7.18
CA SER A 267 -25.72 -14.20 5.85
C SER A 267 -25.84 -15.35 4.86
N SER A 268 -26.65 -15.13 3.82
CA SER A 268 -26.74 -16.04 2.69
C SER A 268 -27.28 -15.34 1.46
N PRO A 269 -26.81 -15.70 0.25
CA PRO A 269 -27.47 -15.30 -0.99
C PRO A 269 -28.73 -16.13 -1.30
N GLU A 270 -28.97 -17.25 -0.61
CA GLU A 270 -30.13 -18.12 -0.84
C GLU A 270 -31.25 -17.77 0.16
N LEU A 271 -32.31 -17.09 -0.29
CA LEU A 271 -33.35 -16.57 0.62
C LEU A 271 -34.09 -17.72 1.33
N GLY A 272 -34.29 -18.84 0.64
CA GLY A 272 -34.91 -20.05 1.20
C GLY A 272 -34.14 -20.64 2.38
N PHE A 273 -32.80 -20.53 2.39
CA PHE A 273 -32.00 -20.95 3.54
C PHE A 273 -32.30 -20.06 4.76
N LEU A 274 -32.29 -18.73 4.60
CA LEU A 274 -32.60 -17.79 5.68
C LEU A 274 -34.03 -18.00 6.22
N GLN A 275 -35.01 -18.22 5.33
CA GLN A 275 -36.38 -18.55 5.69
C GLN A 275 -36.43 -19.80 6.57
N SER A 276 -35.66 -20.83 6.22
CA SER A 276 -35.64 -22.11 6.95
C SER A 276 -35.11 -22.01 8.38
N ILE A 277 -34.35 -20.95 8.72
CA ILE A 277 -33.76 -20.73 10.04
C ILE A 277 -34.36 -19.55 10.81
N SER A 278 -35.06 -18.63 10.15
CA SER A 278 -35.64 -17.40 10.75
C SER A 278 -36.42 -17.62 12.05
N GLY A 279 -37.32 -18.60 12.08
CA GLY A 279 -38.09 -18.95 13.29
C GLY A 279 -37.35 -19.80 14.31
N ARG A 280 -36.06 -20.10 14.09
CA ARG A 280 -35.24 -21.01 14.91
C ARG A 280 -34.00 -20.35 15.49
N VAL A 281 -33.59 -19.21 14.96
CA VAL A 281 -32.50 -18.39 15.49
C VAL A 281 -33.03 -17.46 16.56
N GLY A 282 -32.32 -17.36 17.69
CA GLY A 282 -32.70 -16.42 18.75
C GLY A 282 -32.51 -14.97 18.30
N GLY A 283 -33.26 -14.02 18.89
CA GLY A 283 -33.22 -12.60 18.50
C GLY A 283 -31.87 -11.89 18.65
N LYS A 284 -30.86 -12.56 19.21
CA LYS A 284 -29.47 -12.06 19.30
C LYS A 284 -28.69 -12.21 17.99
N THR A 285 -29.10 -13.12 17.11
CA THR A 285 -28.44 -13.36 15.81
C THR A 285 -29.24 -12.68 14.70
N LYS A 286 -28.59 -11.79 13.97
CA LYS A 286 -29.18 -11.08 12.83
C LYS A 286 -29.01 -11.91 11.55
N LEU A 287 -30.08 -12.04 10.79
CA LEU A 287 -30.06 -12.64 9.45
C LEU A 287 -29.87 -11.56 8.40
N VAL A 288 -28.96 -11.78 7.45
CA VAL A 288 -28.61 -10.80 6.41
C VAL A 288 -28.70 -11.43 5.03
N PHE A 289 -29.56 -10.88 4.16
CA PHE A 289 -29.69 -11.37 2.79
C PHE A 289 -28.63 -10.75 1.88
N ARG A 290 -27.83 -11.57 1.20
CA ARG A 290 -26.70 -11.11 0.39
C ARG A 290 -27.05 -11.05 -1.09
N PHE A 291 -26.90 -9.88 -1.71
CA PHE A 291 -27.03 -9.72 -3.15
C PHE A 291 -25.68 -9.99 -3.83
N PRO A 292 -25.62 -10.84 -4.88
CA PRO A 292 -24.43 -11.02 -5.70
C PRO A 292 -24.27 -9.91 -6.75
N GLU A 293 -23.07 -9.77 -7.31
CA GLU A 293 -22.78 -8.78 -8.37
C GLU A 293 -23.50 -9.07 -9.70
N THR A 294 -23.66 -10.34 -10.08
CA THR A 294 -24.27 -10.71 -11.36
C THR A 294 -25.77 -10.97 -11.19
N PRO A 295 -26.61 -10.55 -12.16
CA PRO A 295 -28.05 -10.70 -12.09
C PRO A 295 -28.42 -12.17 -12.34
N LEU A 296 -28.20 -12.98 -11.31
CA LEU A 296 -28.62 -14.37 -11.27
C LEU A 296 -30.04 -14.47 -10.71
N THR A 297 -30.59 -15.65 -10.86
CA THR A 297 -31.78 -16.07 -10.13
C THR A 297 -31.32 -16.69 -8.82
N ASP A 298 -32.00 -16.38 -7.71
CA ASP A 298 -31.84 -17.13 -6.47
C ASP A 298 -32.38 -18.55 -6.69
N PRO A 299 -31.53 -19.59 -6.64
CA PRO A 299 -31.94 -20.96 -6.92
C PRO A 299 -32.95 -21.50 -5.91
N SER A 300 -33.06 -20.90 -4.72
CA SER A 300 -34.00 -21.34 -3.68
C SER A 300 -35.43 -20.84 -3.89
N THR A 301 -35.60 -19.68 -4.53
CA THR A 301 -36.91 -19.04 -4.72
C THR A 301 -37.32 -18.90 -6.18
N ASN A 302 -36.40 -19.17 -7.11
CA ASN A 302 -36.53 -18.94 -8.54
C ASN A 302 -36.88 -17.48 -8.91
N LYS A 303 -36.56 -16.53 -8.03
CA LYS A 303 -36.73 -15.09 -8.24
C LYS A 303 -35.39 -14.45 -8.59
N THR A 304 -35.40 -13.43 -9.45
CA THR A 304 -34.17 -12.69 -9.76
C THR A 304 -33.77 -11.78 -8.60
N TYR A 305 -32.46 -11.64 -8.33
CA TYR A 305 -31.97 -10.71 -7.32
C TYR A 305 -32.45 -9.27 -7.60
N ARG A 306 -32.55 -8.87 -8.86
CA ARG A 306 -33.12 -7.58 -9.28
C ARG A 306 -34.59 -7.40 -8.84
N SER A 307 -35.42 -8.42 -9.02
CA SER A 307 -36.83 -8.37 -8.59
C SER A 307 -36.95 -8.26 -7.07
N MET A 308 -36.09 -8.95 -6.32
CA MET A 308 -36.07 -8.90 -4.85
C MET A 308 -35.53 -7.57 -4.33
N LEU A 309 -34.56 -6.96 -5.01
CA LEU A 309 -34.05 -5.62 -4.69
C LEU A 309 -35.16 -4.56 -4.78
N SER A 310 -36.12 -4.75 -5.69
CA SER A 310 -37.27 -3.85 -5.86
C SER A 310 -38.41 -4.14 -4.86
N ASN A 311 -38.33 -5.23 -4.09
CA ASN A 311 -39.33 -5.63 -3.11
C ASN A 311 -38.68 -6.02 -1.77
N LEU A 312 -38.15 -5.02 -1.07
CA LEU A 312 -37.46 -5.20 0.22
C LEU A 312 -38.38 -5.71 1.33
N ALA A 313 -39.71 -5.54 1.22
CA ALA A 313 -40.67 -6.08 2.19
C ALA A 313 -40.62 -7.62 2.27
N LEU A 314 -40.40 -8.30 1.15
CA LEU A 314 -40.20 -9.75 1.11
C LEU A 314 -38.99 -10.17 1.96
N ILE A 315 -37.90 -9.40 1.87
CA ILE A 315 -36.66 -9.68 2.58
C ILE A 315 -36.82 -9.36 4.07
N LYS A 316 -37.47 -8.24 4.41
CA LYS A 316 -37.73 -7.83 5.80
C LYS A 316 -38.52 -8.84 6.61
N ALA A 317 -39.39 -9.63 5.96
CA ALA A 317 -40.11 -10.71 6.62
C ALA A 317 -39.19 -11.84 7.15
N THR A 318 -37.96 -11.94 6.63
CA THR A 318 -37.01 -13.02 6.94
C THR A 318 -35.71 -12.52 7.57
N ALA A 319 -35.22 -11.36 7.15
CA ALA A 319 -33.89 -10.83 7.46
C ALA A 319 -33.98 -9.45 8.14
N SER A 320 -32.97 -9.16 8.95
CA SER A 320 -32.82 -7.86 9.63
C SER A 320 -31.96 -6.88 8.81
N GLY A 321 -31.23 -7.38 7.82
CA GLY A 321 -30.45 -6.54 6.92
C GLY A 321 -30.19 -7.18 5.55
N ILE A 322 -29.54 -6.40 4.70
CA ILE A 322 -29.07 -6.80 3.38
C ILE A 322 -27.59 -6.48 3.21
N MET A 323 -26.89 -7.26 2.40
CA MET A 323 -25.51 -6.96 2.01
C MET A 323 -25.45 -6.82 0.49
N VAL A 324 -24.86 -5.73 0.01
CA VAL A 324 -24.81 -5.39 -1.43
C VAL A 324 -23.39 -5.03 -1.86
N PRO A 325 -22.96 -5.37 -3.09
CA PRO A 325 -21.73 -4.86 -3.67
C PRO A 325 -21.73 -3.34 -3.70
N LYS A 326 -20.58 -2.72 -3.48
CA LYS A 326 -20.43 -1.25 -3.47
C LYS A 326 -20.99 -0.56 -4.74
N SER A 327 -20.95 -1.25 -5.88
CA SER A 327 -21.49 -0.79 -7.16
C SER A 327 -23.03 -0.64 -7.22
N TYR A 328 -23.77 -1.27 -6.29
CA TYR A 328 -25.22 -1.07 -6.17
C TYR A 328 -25.56 0.28 -5.55
N ILE A 329 -24.67 0.80 -4.71
CA ILE A 329 -24.84 2.09 -4.02
C ILE A 329 -24.27 3.20 -4.89
N TRP A 330 -23.02 3.03 -5.35
CA TRP A 330 -22.32 3.96 -6.21
C TRP A 330 -21.99 3.28 -7.54
N PRO A 331 -22.87 3.38 -8.56
CA PRO A 331 -22.61 2.79 -9.85
C PRO A 331 -21.38 3.42 -10.52
N VAL A 332 -20.65 2.62 -11.30
CA VAL A 332 -19.41 3.03 -11.95
C VAL A 332 -19.55 2.87 -13.47
N THR A 333 -19.11 3.86 -14.23
CA THR A 333 -19.08 3.81 -15.69
C THR A 333 -17.99 2.85 -16.20
N ASN A 334 -18.07 2.45 -17.48
CA ASN A 334 -17.04 1.57 -18.07
C ASN A 334 -15.65 2.23 -18.14
N ASP A 335 -15.58 3.56 -18.13
CA ASP A 335 -14.35 4.36 -18.06
C ASP A 335 -13.91 4.67 -16.61
N ASN A 336 -14.49 3.98 -15.61
CA ASN A 336 -14.09 4.00 -14.21
C ASN A 336 -14.35 5.33 -13.46
N TYR A 337 -15.53 5.93 -13.67
CA TYR A 337 -16.00 7.09 -12.91
C TYR A 337 -17.30 6.80 -12.18
N LEU A 338 -17.48 7.43 -11.02
CA LEU A 338 -18.72 7.34 -10.26
C LEU A 338 -19.89 8.00 -11.00
N LEU A 339 -21.04 7.33 -10.96
CA LEU A 339 -22.36 7.91 -11.23
C LEU A 339 -23.00 8.38 -9.92
N PRO A 340 -24.08 9.19 -9.98
CA PRO A 340 -24.85 9.56 -8.79
C PRO A 340 -25.28 8.32 -7.98
N PRO A 341 -25.33 8.43 -6.64
CA PRO A 341 -25.65 7.29 -5.79
C PRO A 341 -27.11 6.87 -6.00
N THR A 342 -27.38 5.57 -5.86
CA THR A 342 -28.75 5.06 -5.93
C THR A 342 -29.50 5.30 -4.61
N SER A 343 -30.83 5.15 -4.63
CA SER A 343 -31.66 5.26 -3.43
C SER A 343 -31.66 4.02 -2.54
N ILE A 344 -30.83 2.99 -2.83
CA ILE A 344 -30.91 1.68 -2.18
C ILE A 344 -30.73 1.75 -0.66
N VAL A 345 -29.80 2.57 -0.17
CA VAL A 345 -29.54 2.71 1.28
C VAL A 345 -30.78 3.26 1.98
N ARG A 346 -31.33 4.36 1.46
CA ARG A 346 -32.57 4.97 1.98
C ARG A 346 -33.76 4.02 1.89
N ASN A 347 -33.90 3.27 0.79
CA ASN A 347 -34.98 2.31 0.62
C ASN A 347 -34.87 1.15 1.63
N ALA A 348 -33.66 0.66 1.90
CA ALA A 348 -33.41 -0.35 2.92
C ALA A 348 -33.77 0.17 4.31
N HIS A 349 -33.30 1.37 4.66
CA HIS A 349 -33.62 1.99 5.95
C HIS A 349 -35.12 2.23 6.14
N ASN A 350 -35.81 2.73 5.11
CA ASN A 350 -37.27 2.90 5.12
C ASN A 350 -38.02 1.58 5.28
N ALA A 351 -37.46 0.47 4.80
CA ALA A 351 -37.99 -0.87 5.01
C ALA A 351 -37.59 -1.47 6.38
N GLY A 352 -36.84 -0.75 7.20
CA GLY A 352 -36.32 -1.22 8.50
C GLY A 352 -35.24 -2.28 8.37
N LEU A 353 -34.46 -2.26 7.28
CA LEU A 353 -33.33 -3.16 7.01
C LEU A 353 -32.02 -2.42 7.17
N GLU A 354 -31.08 -3.02 7.91
CA GLU A 354 -29.67 -2.61 7.87
C GLU A 354 -29.09 -2.91 6.48
N ILE A 355 -28.16 -2.09 6.00
CA ILE A 355 -27.48 -2.31 4.72
C ILE A 355 -25.97 -2.29 4.91
N TYR A 356 -25.33 -3.37 4.48
CA TYR A 356 -23.87 -3.54 4.51
C TYR A 356 -23.31 -3.49 3.10
N ALA A 357 -22.25 -2.71 2.89
CA ALA A 357 -21.57 -2.63 1.59
C ALA A 357 -20.39 -3.61 1.54
N SER A 358 -20.24 -4.35 0.43
CA SER A 358 -19.14 -5.29 0.22
C SER A 358 -18.16 -4.86 -0.86
N ASP A 359 -17.07 -5.63 -0.97
CA ASP A 359 -16.05 -5.55 -2.02
C ASP A 359 -15.07 -4.37 -1.87
N PHE A 360 -14.78 -4.01 -0.61
CA PHE A 360 -13.70 -3.10 -0.28
C PHE A 360 -12.35 -3.83 -0.20
N ALA A 361 -11.37 -3.26 -0.87
CA ALA A 361 -9.98 -3.70 -0.85
C ALA A 361 -9.09 -2.53 -1.29
N ASN A 362 -7.92 -2.39 -0.67
CA ASN A 362 -7.02 -1.26 -0.93
C ASN A 362 -6.18 -1.48 -2.21
N ASP A 363 -5.97 -2.74 -2.60
CA ASP A 363 -5.08 -3.17 -3.67
C ASP A 363 -5.81 -3.39 -5.01
N ARG A 364 -6.78 -2.52 -5.33
CA ARG A 364 -7.57 -2.60 -6.57
C ARG A 364 -7.68 -1.24 -7.22
N ILE A 365 -7.95 -1.27 -8.53
CA ILE A 365 -8.33 -0.06 -9.25
C ILE A 365 -9.72 0.37 -8.75
N ILE A 366 -9.75 1.50 -8.05
CA ILE A 366 -10.97 2.19 -7.63
C ILE A 366 -11.30 3.33 -8.59
N PRO A 367 -12.54 3.86 -8.59
CA PRO A 367 -12.92 4.98 -9.45
C PRO A 367 -11.97 6.18 -9.35
N TYR A 368 -11.70 6.82 -10.48
CA TYR A 368 -10.78 7.98 -10.55
C TYR A 368 -11.19 9.15 -9.65
N ASN A 369 -12.47 9.21 -9.26
CA ASN A 369 -13.01 10.16 -8.29
C ASN A 369 -12.33 10.10 -6.91
N TYR A 370 -11.71 8.97 -6.58
CA TYR A 370 -11.01 8.77 -5.30
C TYR A 370 -9.50 8.98 -5.40
N SER A 371 -8.94 9.23 -6.59
CA SER A 371 -7.49 9.48 -6.75
C SER A 371 -6.63 8.38 -6.13
N TYR A 372 -7.05 7.10 -6.30
CA TYR A 372 -6.44 5.92 -5.68
C TYR A 372 -6.42 5.87 -4.15
N ASP A 373 -7.15 6.74 -3.48
CA ASP A 373 -7.24 6.79 -2.02
C ASP A 373 -8.33 5.85 -1.47
N PRO A 374 -7.97 4.72 -0.84
CA PRO A 374 -8.97 3.78 -0.34
C PRO A 374 -9.77 4.36 0.82
N LEU A 375 -9.16 5.15 1.70
CA LEU A 375 -9.87 5.76 2.85
C LEU A 375 -10.97 6.70 2.36
N GLN A 376 -10.69 7.49 1.31
CA GLN A 376 -11.70 8.34 0.68
C GLN A 376 -12.85 7.53 0.05
N GLU A 377 -12.58 6.32 -0.47
CA GLU A 377 -13.64 5.42 -0.90
C GLU A 377 -14.54 5.04 0.29
N TYR A 378 -13.99 4.60 1.43
CA TYR A 378 -14.82 4.26 2.62
C TYR A 378 -15.68 5.44 3.08
N LEU A 379 -15.12 6.65 3.16
CA LEU A 379 -15.83 7.85 3.60
C LEU A 379 -17.09 8.14 2.75
N SER A 380 -17.06 7.82 1.45
CA SER A 380 -18.21 7.98 0.54
C SER A 380 -19.42 7.09 0.87
N PHE A 381 -19.25 6.06 1.69
CA PHE A 381 -20.32 5.15 2.13
C PHE A 381 -20.81 5.43 3.54
N ILE A 382 -20.06 6.17 4.35
CA ILE A 382 -20.34 6.35 5.79
C ILE A 382 -20.52 7.80 6.24
N SER A 383 -20.01 8.78 5.49
CA SER A 383 -19.93 10.17 5.95
C SER A 383 -20.21 11.22 4.86
N ASP A 384 -19.74 11.03 3.62
CA ASP A 384 -19.74 12.10 2.61
C ASP A 384 -21.06 12.22 1.82
N GLY A 385 -22.17 11.66 2.33
CA GLY A 385 -23.45 11.59 1.64
C GLY A 385 -24.70 11.84 2.49
N ASP A 386 -25.86 11.77 1.83
CA ASP A 386 -27.17 11.84 2.49
C ASP A 386 -27.60 10.54 3.18
N PHE A 387 -26.67 9.59 3.30
CA PHE A 387 -26.88 8.29 3.91
C PHE A 387 -25.56 7.77 4.52
N SER A 388 -25.67 6.76 5.38
CA SER A 388 -24.54 5.93 5.81
C SER A 388 -24.97 4.48 5.71
N VAL A 389 -24.10 3.61 5.19
CA VAL A 389 -24.30 2.16 5.34
C VAL A 389 -24.08 1.76 6.80
N ASP A 390 -24.74 0.68 7.24
CA ASP A 390 -24.67 0.14 8.59
C ASP A 390 -23.38 -0.67 8.83
N GLY A 391 -22.60 -0.92 7.79
CA GLY A 391 -21.25 -1.46 7.89
C GLY A 391 -20.62 -1.81 6.55
N VAL A 392 -19.34 -2.17 6.58
CA VAL A 392 -18.54 -2.48 5.40
C VAL A 392 -17.82 -3.82 5.56
N LEU A 393 -17.89 -4.66 4.53
CA LEU A 393 -17.13 -5.90 4.40
C LEU A 393 -15.86 -5.63 3.59
N THR A 394 -14.70 -5.80 4.24
CA THR A 394 -13.40 -5.44 3.68
C THR A 394 -12.33 -6.50 3.91
N GLU A 395 -11.37 -6.58 3.00
CA GLU A 395 -10.14 -7.37 3.12
C GLU A 395 -9.04 -6.62 3.94
N TYR A 396 -9.26 -5.32 4.22
CA TYR A 396 -8.36 -4.40 4.94
C TYR A 396 -9.12 -3.68 6.08
N PRO A 397 -9.39 -4.36 7.21
CA PRO A 397 -10.22 -3.81 8.28
C PRO A 397 -9.61 -2.59 9.00
N ILE A 398 -8.28 -2.38 8.91
CA ILE A 398 -7.62 -1.19 9.45
C ILE A 398 -8.14 0.09 8.79
N THR A 399 -8.17 0.15 7.45
CA THR A 399 -8.61 1.34 6.70
C THR A 399 -10.07 1.70 6.98
N ALA A 400 -10.93 0.69 7.08
CA ALA A 400 -12.33 0.91 7.49
C ALA A 400 -12.42 1.46 8.92
N SER A 401 -11.59 0.94 9.84
CA SER A 401 -11.54 1.39 11.24
C SER A 401 -11.03 2.82 11.36
N GLU A 402 -9.99 3.19 10.61
CA GLU A 402 -9.50 4.56 10.49
C GLU A 402 -10.61 5.47 9.99
N ALA A 403 -11.21 5.14 8.84
CA ALA A 403 -12.26 5.94 8.21
C ALA A 403 -13.40 6.25 9.18
N ILE A 404 -13.93 5.23 9.86
CA ILE A 404 -15.05 5.32 10.81
C ILE A 404 -14.64 6.01 12.11
N GLY A 405 -13.46 5.68 12.64
CA GLY A 405 -13.02 6.10 13.97
C GLY A 405 -12.44 7.51 14.04
N CYS A 406 -11.82 7.98 12.95
CA CYS A 406 -10.93 9.15 12.98
C CYS A 406 -11.17 10.18 11.87
N PHE A 407 -11.93 9.82 10.82
CA PHE A 407 -12.05 10.67 9.62
C PHE A 407 -13.49 11.09 9.27
N THR A 408 -14.50 10.70 10.04
CA THR A 408 -15.91 11.11 9.76
C THR A 408 -16.25 12.53 10.21
N THR A 409 -15.43 13.16 11.06
CA THR A 409 -15.69 14.49 11.64
C THR A 409 -14.82 15.61 11.06
N LEU A 410 -14.14 15.36 9.93
CA LEU A 410 -13.18 16.29 9.33
C LEU A 410 -13.75 17.70 9.08
N ASN A 411 -15.00 17.80 8.65
CA ASN A 411 -15.65 19.08 8.37
C ASN A 411 -16.04 19.86 9.63
N ALA A 412 -16.17 19.19 10.78
CA ALA A 412 -16.49 19.80 12.06
C ALA A 412 -15.24 20.24 12.85
N SER A 413 -14.05 19.74 12.46
CA SER A 413 -12.79 20.02 13.14
C SER A 413 -12.04 21.19 12.49
N THR A 414 -11.69 22.19 13.30
CA THR A 414 -10.70 23.23 12.98
C THR A 414 -9.27 22.83 13.37
N ALA A 415 -9.07 21.60 13.88
CA ALA A 415 -7.75 21.15 14.29
C ALA A 415 -6.86 20.95 13.07
N ASP A 416 -5.84 21.80 12.96
CA ASP A 416 -4.65 21.55 12.18
C ASP A 416 -3.56 21.20 13.19
N HIS A 417 -3.10 19.95 13.21
CA HIS A 417 -2.08 19.48 14.17
C HIS A 417 -0.68 20.02 13.89
N GLY A 418 -0.52 20.94 12.93
CA GLY A 418 0.68 21.74 12.68
C GLY A 418 1.79 21.00 11.93
N LYS A 419 1.97 19.69 12.16
CA LYS A 419 2.90 18.80 11.44
C LYS A 419 2.15 17.63 10.79
N PRO A 420 2.65 17.06 9.68
CA PRO A 420 3.85 17.47 8.93
C PRO A 420 3.60 18.71 8.05
N LEU A 421 4.67 19.38 7.61
CA LEU A 421 4.60 20.36 6.53
C LEU A 421 4.21 19.64 5.22
N ILE A 422 3.18 20.11 4.54
CA ILE A 422 2.70 19.53 3.27
C ILE A 422 3.30 20.31 2.11
N ILE A 423 4.25 19.69 1.40
CA ILE A 423 4.88 20.25 0.21
C ILE A 423 4.32 19.51 -1.00
N SER A 424 3.79 20.23 -2.00
CA SER A 424 3.39 19.57 -3.25
C SER A 424 4.61 19.01 -3.98
N HIS A 425 4.40 17.97 -4.78
CA HIS A 425 5.39 17.50 -5.74
C HIS A 425 4.89 17.83 -7.16
N ASN A 426 5.39 18.93 -7.70
CA ASN A 426 4.98 19.56 -8.95
C ASN A 426 3.49 19.95 -8.98
N GLY A 427 2.96 20.43 -7.85
CA GLY A 427 1.52 20.68 -7.64
C GLY A 427 0.75 19.40 -7.27
N ALA A 428 -0.57 19.37 -7.52
CA ALA A 428 -1.41 18.18 -7.36
C ALA A 428 -1.23 17.23 -8.55
N SER A 429 0.02 16.82 -8.78
CA SER A 429 0.45 16.02 -9.95
C SER A 429 -0.18 14.63 -10.01
N GLY A 430 -0.68 14.14 -8.87
CA GLY A 430 -1.49 12.94 -8.75
C GLY A 430 -2.82 12.99 -9.51
N ASP A 431 -3.34 14.20 -9.76
CA ASP A 431 -4.64 14.42 -10.38
C ASP A 431 -4.58 15.25 -11.66
N TYR A 432 -3.54 16.08 -11.84
CA TYR A 432 -3.40 16.99 -12.98
C TYR A 432 -1.98 16.96 -13.54
N PRO A 433 -1.75 17.41 -14.79
CA PRO A 433 -0.41 17.50 -15.34
C PRO A 433 0.52 18.38 -14.50
N ASP A 434 1.69 17.85 -14.21
CA ASP A 434 2.73 18.44 -13.38
C ASP A 434 3.05 19.89 -13.76
N CYS A 435 3.34 20.74 -12.75
CA CYS A 435 3.79 22.13 -12.92
C CYS A 435 2.83 23.04 -13.75
N THR A 436 1.55 22.68 -13.86
CA THR A 436 0.55 23.52 -14.52
C THR A 436 -0.17 24.47 -13.56
N ASP A 437 -0.78 25.52 -14.11
CA ASP A 437 -1.67 26.42 -13.37
C ASP A 437 -2.74 25.65 -12.57
N LEU A 438 -3.33 24.61 -13.18
CA LEU A 438 -4.34 23.76 -12.59
C LEU A 438 -3.79 22.88 -11.47
N ALA A 439 -2.61 22.26 -11.67
CA ALA A 439 -1.95 21.47 -10.63
C ALA A 439 -1.63 22.33 -9.39
N TYR A 440 -1.18 23.57 -9.57
CA TYR A 440 -0.94 24.49 -8.45
C TYR A 440 -2.23 24.97 -7.80
N GLN A 441 -3.26 25.27 -8.58
CA GLN A 441 -4.58 25.62 -8.04
C GLN A 441 -5.11 24.52 -7.13
N TYR A 442 -5.06 23.26 -7.57
CA TYR A 442 -5.55 22.14 -6.80
C TYR A 442 -4.65 21.80 -5.62
N ALA A 443 -3.32 21.91 -5.74
CA ALA A 443 -2.43 21.72 -4.59
C ALA A 443 -2.80 22.62 -3.39
N ILE A 444 -3.06 23.91 -3.67
CA ILE A 444 -3.48 24.87 -2.63
C ILE A 444 -4.88 24.54 -2.13
N LYS A 445 -5.83 24.26 -3.03
CA LYS A 445 -7.22 23.90 -2.67
C LYS A 445 -7.27 22.65 -1.79
N ASP A 446 -6.39 21.70 -2.06
CA ASP A 446 -6.29 20.43 -1.36
C ASP A 446 -5.48 20.54 -0.07
N GLY A 447 -4.92 21.73 0.23
CA GLY A 447 -4.33 22.07 1.52
C GLY A 447 -2.83 21.85 1.63
N ALA A 448 -2.08 21.96 0.53
CA ALA A 448 -0.63 22.09 0.60
C ALA A 448 -0.24 23.35 1.39
N ASP A 449 0.74 23.22 2.30
CA ASP A 449 1.30 24.35 3.04
C ASP A 449 2.31 25.12 2.17
N MET A 450 2.97 24.43 1.23
CA MET A 450 3.87 24.99 0.23
C MET A 450 3.67 24.34 -1.14
N ILE A 451 3.81 25.15 -2.19
CA ILE A 451 3.90 24.67 -3.58
C ILE A 451 5.33 24.76 -4.09
N ASP A 452 5.70 23.83 -4.96
CA ASP A 452 7.03 23.69 -5.52
C ASP A 452 7.09 24.05 -7.02
N CYS A 453 8.23 24.52 -7.51
CA CYS A 453 8.46 24.77 -8.93
C CYS A 453 9.88 24.34 -9.31
N THR A 454 9.96 23.29 -10.13
CA THR A 454 11.21 22.85 -10.75
C THR A 454 11.56 23.75 -11.92
N LEU A 455 12.73 24.38 -11.87
CA LEU A 455 13.13 25.42 -12.80
C LEU A 455 13.77 24.84 -14.06
N GLN A 456 13.20 25.19 -15.20
CA GLN A 456 13.80 24.96 -16.52
C GLN A 456 13.90 26.29 -17.29
N VAL A 457 14.72 26.30 -18.34
CA VAL A 457 14.96 27.51 -19.17
C VAL A 457 14.57 27.26 -20.62
N THR A 458 13.93 28.23 -21.25
CA THR A 458 13.63 28.24 -22.69
C THR A 458 14.80 28.79 -23.51
N SER A 459 14.80 28.62 -24.83
CA SER A 459 15.87 29.11 -25.72
C SER A 459 16.03 30.64 -25.69
N ASP A 460 14.94 31.37 -25.45
CA ASP A 460 14.89 32.82 -25.26
C ASP A 460 15.18 33.27 -23.82
N GLY A 461 15.52 32.35 -22.91
CA GLY A 461 15.98 32.66 -21.55
C GLY A 461 14.88 32.88 -20.52
N VAL A 462 13.65 32.48 -20.81
CA VAL A 462 12.53 32.55 -19.86
C VAL A 462 12.61 31.35 -18.90
N LEU A 463 12.51 31.63 -17.59
CA LEU A 463 12.38 30.58 -16.58
C LEU A 463 10.94 30.09 -16.47
N ILE A 464 10.76 28.77 -16.46
CA ILE A 464 9.46 28.10 -16.41
C ILE A 464 9.45 27.03 -15.31
N CYS A 465 8.25 26.72 -14.80
CA CYS A 465 8.04 25.58 -13.91
C CYS A 465 7.77 24.33 -14.75
N MET A 466 8.63 23.32 -14.65
CA MET A 466 8.49 22.06 -15.38
C MET A 466 9.26 20.92 -14.70
N SER A 467 8.60 19.78 -14.49
CA SER A 467 9.17 18.63 -13.75
C SER A 467 10.22 17.83 -14.51
N SER A 468 10.39 18.07 -15.82
CA SER A 468 11.49 17.53 -16.62
C SER A 468 12.04 18.59 -17.57
N ILE A 469 13.32 18.50 -17.90
CA ILE A 469 13.94 19.30 -18.97
C ILE A 469 13.65 18.73 -20.36
N ASN A 470 13.28 17.45 -20.44
CA ASN A 470 12.92 16.74 -21.66
C ASN A 470 11.40 16.73 -21.83
N LEU A 471 10.91 17.44 -22.84
CA LEU A 471 9.49 17.61 -23.16
C LEU A 471 8.81 16.27 -23.51
N LEU A 472 9.55 15.24 -23.89
CA LEU A 472 8.97 13.91 -24.16
C LEU A 472 8.31 13.28 -22.93
N ASP A 473 8.76 13.64 -21.73
CA ASP A 473 8.36 12.96 -20.50
C ASP A 473 6.98 13.43 -20.02
N THR A 474 6.69 14.71 -20.20
CA THR A 474 5.55 15.40 -19.55
C THR A 474 4.72 16.25 -20.50
N THR A 475 4.86 16.06 -21.81
CA THR A 475 4.04 16.76 -22.82
C THR A 475 3.64 15.85 -23.99
N ASN A 476 2.84 16.39 -24.90
CA ASN A 476 2.53 15.77 -26.20
C ASN A 476 3.50 16.18 -27.33
N VAL A 477 4.72 16.68 -27.04
CA VAL A 477 5.62 17.30 -28.04
C VAL A 477 5.86 16.46 -29.30
N GLN A 478 5.86 15.13 -29.18
CA GLN A 478 6.01 14.21 -30.33
C GLN A 478 4.92 14.39 -31.40
N MET A 479 3.74 14.87 -31.01
CA MET A 479 2.59 15.09 -31.88
C MET A 479 2.50 16.53 -32.41
N THR A 480 3.55 17.33 -32.22
CA THR A 480 3.63 18.75 -32.61
C THR A 480 4.69 18.96 -33.69
N PRO A 481 4.75 20.13 -34.35
CA PRO A 481 5.84 20.45 -35.29
C PRO A 481 7.25 20.38 -34.70
N PHE A 482 7.38 20.37 -33.37
CA PHE A 482 8.66 20.26 -32.67
C PHE A 482 9.12 18.81 -32.47
N GLY A 483 8.29 17.81 -32.81
CA GLY A 483 8.60 16.38 -32.63
C GLY A 483 9.86 15.90 -33.35
N SER A 484 10.32 16.62 -34.38
CA SER A 484 11.56 16.32 -35.11
C SER A 484 12.82 16.93 -34.47
N ALA A 485 12.72 17.74 -33.42
CA ALA A 485 13.84 18.43 -32.77
C ALA A 485 14.64 17.56 -31.78
N LEU A 486 14.73 16.25 -32.06
CA LEU A 486 15.43 15.29 -31.21
C LEU A 486 16.93 15.56 -31.20
N SER A 487 17.52 15.55 -30.01
CA SER A 487 18.97 15.71 -29.81
C SER A 487 19.45 14.88 -28.64
N VAL A 488 20.73 14.50 -28.63
CA VAL A 488 21.37 13.83 -27.49
C VAL A 488 22.23 14.86 -26.76
N VAL A 489 21.99 15.01 -25.46
CA VAL A 489 22.76 15.90 -24.58
C VAL A 489 23.32 15.03 -23.45
N PRO A 490 24.54 14.49 -23.60
CA PRO A 490 25.10 13.49 -22.68
C PRO A 490 25.16 13.94 -21.21
N GLU A 491 25.31 15.23 -20.96
CA GLU A 491 25.29 15.81 -19.61
C GLU A 491 23.91 15.74 -18.92
N ILE A 492 22.84 15.53 -19.69
CA ILE A 492 21.46 15.36 -19.18
C ILE A 492 21.04 13.90 -19.27
N GLN A 493 21.11 13.31 -20.47
CA GLN A 493 20.66 11.94 -20.73
C GLN A 493 21.36 11.34 -21.97
N SER A 494 21.51 10.02 -21.97
CA SER A 494 22.15 9.27 -23.06
C SER A 494 21.22 8.97 -24.25
N THR A 495 19.91 9.18 -24.09
CA THR A 495 18.90 8.93 -25.13
C THR A 495 18.47 10.24 -25.80
N PRO A 496 18.06 10.21 -27.09
CA PRO A 496 17.53 11.40 -27.75
C PRO A 496 16.31 11.98 -27.02
N GLY A 497 16.31 13.28 -26.80
CA GLY A 497 15.25 14.04 -26.15
C GLY A 497 14.91 15.32 -26.91
N ILE A 498 13.80 15.96 -26.52
CA ILE A 498 13.44 17.30 -27.00
C ILE A 498 13.46 18.22 -25.78
N PHE A 499 14.43 19.12 -25.73
CA PHE A 499 14.69 19.87 -24.51
C PHE A 499 14.04 21.25 -24.50
N THR A 500 13.67 21.74 -23.32
CA THR A 500 13.05 23.07 -23.11
C THR A 500 13.90 24.20 -23.69
N PHE A 501 15.23 24.13 -23.55
CA PHE A 501 16.16 25.14 -24.06
C PHE A 501 16.32 25.14 -25.59
N ASN A 502 15.67 24.23 -26.32
CA ASN A 502 15.60 24.26 -27.79
C ASN A 502 14.41 25.08 -28.31
N LEU A 503 13.43 25.40 -27.45
CA LEU A 503 12.18 26.05 -27.83
C LEU A 503 12.03 27.39 -27.10
N THR A 504 11.45 28.39 -27.77
CA THR A 504 11.10 29.67 -27.13
C THR A 504 9.91 29.50 -26.19
N TRP A 505 9.71 30.44 -25.27
CA TRP A 505 8.48 30.46 -24.45
C TRP A 505 7.22 30.47 -25.32
N ASN A 506 7.22 31.20 -26.44
CA ASN A 506 6.09 31.24 -27.36
C ASN A 506 5.82 29.89 -28.04
N ASN A 507 6.86 29.07 -28.26
CA ASN A 507 6.68 27.70 -28.76
C ASN A 507 6.10 26.79 -27.68
N ILE A 508 6.58 26.92 -26.44
CA ILE A 508 6.11 26.08 -25.32
C ILE A 508 4.68 26.42 -24.92
N SER A 509 4.35 27.71 -24.82
CA SER A 509 3.01 28.19 -24.45
C SER A 509 1.99 28.16 -25.59
N ASN A 510 2.38 27.66 -26.76
CA ASN A 510 1.48 27.45 -27.90
C ASN A 510 0.40 26.40 -27.55
N SER A 511 -0.82 26.58 -28.04
CA SER A 511 -1.93 25.64 -27.87
C SER A 511 -1.71 24.21 -28.40
N ASP A 512 -0.78 24.03 -29.35
CA ASP A 512 -0.45 22.73 -29.93
C ASP A 512 0.35 21.85 -28.95
N LEU A 513 1.24 22.47 -28.18
CA LEU A 513 1.98 21.81 -27.12
C LEU A 513 1.15 21.82 -25.84
N LYS A 514 0.87 20.64 -25.32
CA LYS A 514 0.05 20.43 -24.13
C LYS A 514 0.85 19.70 -23.07
N PRO A 515 0.70 20.10 -21.80
CA PRO A 515 1.23 19.31 -20.70
C PRO A 515 0.52 17.96 -20.69
N LYS A 516 1.19 16.94 -20.17
CA LYS A 516 0.69 15.57 -20.08
C LYS A 516 0.86 15.08 -18.64
N ILE A 517 -0.20 14.52 -18.06
CA ILE A 517 -0.12 13.93 -16.72
C ILE A 517 0.88 12.78 -16.68
N SER A 518 1.74 12.80 -15.66
CA SER A 518 2.65 11.69 -15.39
C SER A 518 1.88 10.48 -14.87
N SER A 519 2.39 9.26 -15.07
CA SER A 519 1.83 8.06 -14.43
C SER A 519 2.98 7.14 -14.05
N PRO A 520 3.71 7.45 -12.95
CA PRO A 520 4.96 6.79 -12.59
C PRO A 520 4.83 5.26 -12.40
N LEU A 521 3.60 4.78 -12.16
CA LEU A 521 3.28 3.38 -11.89
C LEU A 521 2.49 2.72 -13.04
N SER A 522 2.57 3.28 -14.25
CA SER A 522 1.91 2.71 -15.44
C SER A 522 2.41 1.30 -15.79
N GLY A 523 3.61 0.92 -15.37
CA GLY A 523 4.13 -0.46 -15.49
C GLY A 523 3.30 -1.49 -14.73
N TYR A 524 2.54 -1.06 -13.71
CA TYR A 524 1.58 -1.86 -12.96
C TYR A 524 0.14 -1.68 -13.47
N TYR A 525 -0.04 -1.11 -14.67
CA TYR A 525 -1.34 -0.75 -15.24
C TYR A 525 -2.13 0.27 -14.41
N LEU A 526 -1.45 1.07 -13.60
CA LEU A 526 -2.02 2.17 -12.82
C LEU A 526 -1.80 3.50 -13.55
N ALA A 527 -2.76 3.89 -14.37
CA ALA A 527 -2.76 5.17 -15.08
C ALA A 527 -3.56 6.20 -14.30
N ARG A 528 -3.02 7.42 -14.15
CA ARG A 528 -3.76 8.54 -13.53
C ARG A 528 -4.96 8.98 -14.39
N ASN A 529 -5.81 9.84 -13.82
CA ASN A 529 -7.11 10.21 -14.37
C ASN A 529 -7.05 10.63 -15.85
N PRO A 530 -7.60 9.82 -16.78
CA PRO A 530 -7.55 10.10 -18.21
C PRO A 530 -8.27 11.39 -18.63
N LYS A 531 -9.29 11.86 -17.89
CA LYS A 531 -9.98 13.13 -18.20
C LYS A 531 -9.08 14.35 -17.98
N ASN A 532 -8.04 14.20 -17.15
CA ASN A 532 -7.12 15.27 -16.83
C ASN A 532 -5.83 15.23 -17.66
N ILE A 533 -5.69 14.26 -18.59
CA ILE A 533 -4.41 13.95 -19.25
C ILE A 533 -3.69 15.16 -19.85
N ASN A 534 -4.40 16.11 -20.46
CA ASN A 534 -3.82 17.30 -21.09
C ASN A 534 -4.43 18.62 -20.57
N GLN A 535 -4.87 18.65 -19.31
CA GLN A 535 -5.48 19.84 -18.71
C GLN A 535 -4.42 20.81 -18.15
N GLY A 536 -4.80 22.08 -18.04
CA GLY A 536 -3.93 23.14 -17.52
C GLY A 536 -3.00 23.76 -18.57
N LYS A 537 -2.22 24.74 -18.14
CA LYS A 537 -1.29 25.54 -18.94
C LYS A 537 0.08 25.57 -18.28
N PHE A 538 1.13 25.66 -19.12
CA PHE A 538 2.49 25.89 -18.66
C PHE A 538 2.60 27.23 -17.90
N VAL A 539 3.49 27.27 -16.91
CA VAL A 539 3.62 28.41 -16.00
C VAL A 539 5.05 28.98 -16.07
N ARG A 540 5.16 30.30 -16.28
CA ARG A 540 6.44 31.01 -16.12
C ARG A 540 6.74 31.17 -14.63
N LEU A 541 8.02 31.23 -14.27
CA LEU A 541 8.42 31.49 -12.89
C LEU A 541 7.79 32.79 -12.35
N SER A 542 7.72 33.86 -13.16
CA SER A 542 7.09 35.12 -12.74
C SER A 542 5.62 34.95 -12.34
N ASP A 543 4.88 34.13 -13.11
CA ASP A 543 3.46 33.88 -12.88
C ASP A 543 3.26 32.99 -11.64
N PHE A 544 4.14 31.99 -11.45
CA PHE A 544 4.17 31.17 -10.24
C PHE A 544 4.44 32.00 -8.98
N LEU A 545 5.43 32.89 -9.02
CA LEU A 545 5.80 33.75 -7.90
C LEU A 545 4.66 34.72 -7.54
N ALA A 546 4.02 35.35 -8.54
CA ALA A 546 2.86 36.19 -8.33
C ALA A 546 1.71 35.38 -7.69
N TYR A 547 1.42 34.19 -8.23
CA TYR A 547 0.38 33.31 -7.72
C TYR A 547 0.63 32.87 -6.28
N GLY A 548 1.84 32.41 -5.94
CA GLY A 548 2.20 31.98 -4.59
C GLY A 548 2.13 33.09 -3.54
N LYS A 549 2.35 34.35 -3.94
CA LYS A 549 2.26 35.52 -3.06
C LYS A 549 0.82 35.88 -2.69
N ASP A 550 -0.11 35.71 -3.62
CA ASP A 550 -1.52 36.08 -3.45
C ASP A 550 -2.36 35.02 -2.70
N LYS A 551 -1.80 33.83 -2.46
CA LYS A 551 -2.52 32.71 -1.83
C LYS A 551 -2.15 32.53 -0.37
N ASP A 552 -3.01 31.87 0.39
CA ASP A 552 -2.74 31.51 1.78
C ASP A 552 -1.83 30.27 1.82
N LEU A 553 -0.53 30.51 1.80
CA LEU A 553 0.53 29.51 1.78
C LEU A 553 1.60 29.94 2.78
N SER A 554 2.17 28.96 3.49
CA SER A 554 3.30 29.18 4.40
C SER A 554 4.58 29.52 3.64
N GLY A 555 4.71 29.09 2.38
CA GLY A 555 5.89 29.34 1.57
C GLY A 555 5.83 28.75 0.16
N ILE A 556 6.95 28.90 -0.54
CA ILE A 556 7.21 28.29 -1.86
C ILE A 556 8.57 27.58 -1.85
N MET A 557 8.69 26.54 -2.67
CA MET A 557 9.94 25.82 -2.89
C MET A 557 10.34 25.91 -4.37
N LEU A 558 11.56 26.35 -4.65
CA LEU A 558 12.08 26.45 -6.02
C LEU A 558 13.23 25.45 -6.17
N ILE A 559 13.08 24.51 -7.10
CA ILE A 559 14.03 23.41 -7.31
C ILE A 559 14.91 23.75 -8.50
N ILE A 560 16.21 23.87 -8.25
CA ILE A 560 17.23 24.23 -9.25
C ILE A 560 17.89 22.94 -9.73
N GLU A 561 17.73 22.61 -11.00
CA GLU A 561 18.36 21.47 -11.63
C GLU A 561 19.24 21.87 -12.81
N ASN A 562 20.28 21.10 -13.07
CA ASN A 562 21.15 21.23 -14.26
C ASN A 562 21.79 22.63 -14.43
N ALA A 563 21.83 23.46 -13.37
CA ALA A 563 22.27 24.84 -13.47
C ALA A 563 23.73 24.99 -13.90
N ALA A 564 24.61 24.06 -13.47
CA ALA A 564 26.01 24.04 -13.89
C ALA A 564 26.15 23.78 -15.40
N PHE A 565 25.35 22.83 -15.94
CA PHE A 565 25.26 22.56 -17.37
C PHE A 565 24.73 23.79 -18.13
N MET A 566 23.62 24.38 -17.65
CA MET A 566 23.03 25.56 -18.31
C MET A 566 24.00 26.75 -18.34
N ALA A 567 24.77 26.98 -17.28
CA ALA A 567 25.76 28.05 -17.23
C ALA A 567 26.96 27.79 -18.16
N LYS A 568 27.54 26.59 -18.11
CA LYS A 568 28.75 26.24 -18.86
C LYS A 568 28.48 26.02 -20.35
N SER A 569 27.45 25.25 -20.67
CA SER A 569 27.22 24.75 -22.03
C SER A 569 26.22 25.61 -22.83
N LEU A 570 25.30 26.31 -22.15
CA LEU A 570 24.25 27.10 -22.82
C LEU A 570 24.36 28.62 -22.55
N GLY A 571 25.21 29.05 -21.62
CA GLY A 571 25.38 30.46 -21.26
C GLY A 571 24.19 31.07 -20.52
N PHE A 572 23.34 30.26 -19.87
CA PHE A 572 22.23 30.75 -19.05
C PHE A 572 22.63 30.85 -17.57
N ASP A 573 22.55 32.07 -17.01
CA ASP A 573 22.71 32.28 -15.56
C ASP A 573 21.37 32.05 -14.84
N VAL A 574 21.04 30.78 -14.59
CA VAL A 574 19.79 30.40 -13.89
C VAL A 574 19.73 30.99 -12.49
N ILE A 575 20.87 31.00 -11.77
CA ILE A 575 20.95 31.52 -10.39
C ILE A 575 20.73 33.04 -10.37
N GLY A 576 21.38 33.77 -11.28
CA GLY A 576 21.18 35.21 -11.42
C GLY A 576 19.76 35.57 -11.84
N SER A 577 19.20 34.83 -12.80
CA SER A 577 17.82 35.03 -13.31
C SER A 577 16.78 34.74 -12.23
N LEU A 578 16.96 33.68 -11.44
CA LEU A 578 16.14 33.36 -10.28
C LEU A 578 16.18 34.45 -9.22
N THR A 579 17.39 34.94 -8.89
CA THR A 579 17.57 36.01 -7.90
C THR A 579 16.85 37.28 -8.35
N THR A 580 16.96 37.63 -9.62
CA THR A 580 16.26 38.77 -10.24
C THR A 580 14.75 38.59 -10.14
N ALA A 581 14.23 37.43 -10.56
CA ALA A 581 12.79 37.14 -10.51
C ALA A 581 12.20 37.21 -9.09
N LEU A 582 12.92 36.69 -8.09
CA LEU A 582 12.52 36.79 -6.68
C LEU A 582 12.51 38.24 -6.17
N ASN A 583 13.51 39.04 -6.57
CA ASN A 583 13.58 40.45 -6.21
C ASN A 583 12.43 41.25 -6.84
N ASP A 584 12.17 41.04 -8.13
CA ASP A 584 11.10 41.69 -8.90
C ASP A 584 9.71 41.34 -8.36
N ALA A 585 9.51 40.08 -7.96
CA ALA A 585 8.29 39.64 -7.29
C ALA A 585 8.18 40.14 -5.83
N GLY A 586 9.23 40.77 -5.29
CA GLY A 586 9.26 41.37 -3.96
C GLY A 586 9.43 40.36 -2.82
N TYR A 587 9.91 39.14 -3.08
CA TYR A 587 10.16 38.14 -2.03
C TYR A 587 11.30 38.53 -1.07
N HIS A 588 12.22 39.40 -1.49
CA HIS A 588 13.33 39.85 -0.64
C HIS A 588 12.90 40.75 0.53
N ASN A 589 11.73 41.37 0.44
CA ASN A 589 11.22 42.37 1.39
C ASN A 589 10.13 41.86 2.33
N GLN A 590 9.56 40.68 2.06
CA GLN A 590 8.53 40.09 2.92
C GLN A 590 9.10 38.97 3.79
N THR A 591 8.58 38.85 5.01
CA THR A 591 8.99 37.82 5.97
C THR A 591 7.88 36.81 6.26
N THR A 592 6.69 36.99 5.69
CA THR A 592 5.50 36.17 5.99
C THR A 592 5.48 34.84 5.27
N LYS A 593 6.14 34.72 4.11
CA LYS A 593 6.22 33.48 3.33
C LYS A 593 7.66 33.00 3.26
N GLU A 594 7.89 31.76 3.67
CA GLU A 594 9.19 31.11 3.55
C GLU A 594 9.50 30.81 2.07
N VAL A 595 10.75 31.06 1.65
CA VAL A 595 11.25 30.63 0.34
C VAL A 595 12.33 29.59 0.58
N MET A 596 12.13 28.42 0.00
CA MET A 596 13.11 27.35 -0.01
C MET A 596 13.74 27.23 -1.39
N LEU A 597 15.08 27.16 -1.45
CA LEU A 597 15.82 26.87 -2.68
C LEU A 597 16.43 25.47 -2.55
N GLN A 598 15.91 24.55 -3.35
CA GLN A 598 16.33 23.16 -3.37
C GLN A 598 17.28 22.88 -4.53
N SER A 599 18.30 22.06 -4.30
CA SER A 599 19.16 21.52 -5.36
C SER A 599 19.78 20.18 -4.92
N LYS A 600 19.98 19.28 -5.88
CA LYS A 600 20.84 18.08 -5.71
C LYS A 600 22.33 18.38 -5.91
N ASP A 601 22.65 19.53 -6.50
CA ASP A 601 24.01 19.99 -6.72
C ASP A 601 24.45 20.90 -5.57
N SER A 602 25.35 20.43 -4.71
CA SER A 602 25.83 21.20 -3.56
C SER A 602 26.55 22.49 -3.98
N ALA A 603 27.20 22.49 -5.15
CA ALA A 603 27.85 23.68 -5.72
C ALA A 603 26.88 24.84 -5.95
N VAL A 604 25.62 24.56 -6.31
CA VAL A 604 24.56 25.56 -6.48
C VAL A 604 24.23 26.21 -5.13
N LEU A 605 24.03 25.40 -4.09
CA LEU A 605 23.68 25.88 -2.76
C LEU A 605 24.84 26.67 -2.12
N VAL A 606 26.08 26.21 -2.31
CA VAL A 606 27.29 26.94 -1.88
C VAL A 606 27.37 28.29 -2.57
N LYS A 607 27.15 28.38 -3.89
CA LYS A 607 27.16 29.64 -4.63
C LYS A 607 26.07 30.60 -4.13
N LEU A 608 24.84 30.11 -3.93
CA LEU A 608 23.74 30.91 -3.37
C LEU A 608 24.06 31.44 -1.97
N LYS A 609 24.70 30.62 -1.13
CA LYS A 609 25.15 31.04 0.21
C LYS A 609 26.25 32.11 0.15
N GLN A 610 27.21 31.97 -0.76
CA GLN A 610 28.27 32.96 -1.00
C GLN A 610 27.72 34.30 -1.51
N GLN A 611 26.61 34.27 -2.27
CA GLN A 611 25.88 35.47 -2.69
C GLN A 611 25.06 36.12 -1.57
N GLY A 612 25.09 35.57 -0.35
CA GLY A 612 24.42 36.15 0.81
C GLY A 612 22.89 35.99 0.79
N THR A 613 22.38 34.94 0.14
CA THR A 613 20.94 34.66 0.11
C THR A 613 20.36 34.56 1.53
N LYS A 614 19.17 35.14 1.71
CA LYS A 614 18.40 35.05 2.97
C LYS A 614 17.44 33.86 2.99
N TYR A 615 17.30 33.16 1.85
CA TYR A 615 16.34 32.08 1.68
C TYR A 615 16.88 30.76 2.24
N LYS A 616 15.97 29.86 2.63
CA LYS A 616 16.33 28.57 3.21
C LYS A 616 16.86 27.64 2.13
N LEU A 617 18.10 27.18 2.30
CA LEU A 617 18.74 26.25 1.36
C LEU A 617 18.43 24.80 1.72
N VAL A 618 18.01 24.00 0.74
CA VAL A 618 17.58 22.61 0.89
C VAL A 618 18.40 21.70 -0.02
N TYR A 619 19.05 20.68 0.55
CA TYR A 619 19.88 19.75 -0.21
C TYR A 619 19.16 18.42 -0.45
N THR A 620 19.02 18.01 -1.71
CA THR A 620 18.50 16.68 -2.04
C THR A 620 19.63 15.66 -1.94
N LEU A 621 19.49 14.68 -1.04
CA LEU A 621 20.49 13.62 -0.90
C LEU A 621 20.44 12.67 -2.10
N PRO A 622 21.56 11.98 -2.41
CA PRO A 622 21.53 10.83 -3.31
C PRO A 622 20.51 9.79 -2.84
N SER A 623 19.95 9.03 -3.78
CA SER A 623 18.96 8.03 -3.44
C SER A 623 19.54 6.82 -2.71
N ASN A 624 18.72 6.18 -1.86
CA ASN A 624 19.05 4.96 -1.11
C ASN A 624 20.25 5.11 -0.15
N ILE A 625 20.49 6.31 0.38
CA ILE A 625 21.44 6.51 1.47
C ILE A 625 20.81 6.02 2.77
N GLY A 626 21.51 5.19 3.55
CA GLY A 626 20.96 4.59 4.78
C GLY A 626 21.60 5.10 6.06
N ASP A 627 22.75 5.76 5.96
CA ASP A 627 23.55 6.25 7.09
C ASP A 627 24.32 7.51 6.66
N ALA A 628 24.80 8.31 7.61
CA ALA A 628 25.59 9.50 7.35
C ALA A 628 26.72 9.69 8.37
N SER A 629 27.96 9.76 7.88
CA SER A 629 29.13 10.09 8.71
C SER A 629 29.02 11.48 9.34
N ALA A 630 29.58 11.65 10.55
CA ALA A 630 29.63 12.95 11.22
C ALA A 630 30.30 14.04 10.37
N SER A 631 31.32 13.70 9.57
CA SER A 631 31.97 14.64 8.65
C SER A 631 31.03 15.05 7.51
N SER A 632 30.29 14.11 6.91
CA SER A 632 29.33 14.43 5.85
C SER A 632 28.22 15.36 6.35
N LEU A 633 27.70 15.12 7.56
CA LEU A 633 26.68 15.97 8.18
C LEU A 633 27.22 17.38 8.44
N ALA A 634 28.46 17.49 8.92
CA ALA A 634 29.13 18.76 9.10
C ALA A 634 29.32 19.50 7.76
N ASP A 635 29.63 18.77 6.68
CA ASP A 635 29.76 19.34 5.34
C ASP A 635 28.42 19.84 4.79
N VAL A 636 27.33 19.07 4.91
CA VAL A 636 25.99 19.51 4.50
C VAL A 636 25.56 20.76 5.24
N LYS A 637 25.79 20.81 6.57
CA LYS A 637 25.44 21.97 7.41
C LYS A 637 26.18 23.25 7.02
N LYS A 638 27.32 23.17 6.32
CA LYS A 638 28.03 24.36 5.82
C LYS A 638 27.21 25.12 4.80
N PHE A 639 26.25 24.52 4.10
CA PHE A 639 25.51 25.19 3.04
C PHE A 639 23.99 24.97 3.07
N ALA A 640 23.46 23.94 3.73
CA ALA A 640 22.04 23.64 3.78
C ALA A 640 21.44 23.80 5.19
N HIS A 641 20.14 24.10 5.24
CA HIS A 641 19.32 24.20 6.45
C HIS A 641 18.35 23.02 6.58
N ALA A 642 18.05 22.35 5.46
CA ALA A 642 17.17 21.20 5.40
C ALA A 642 17.65 20.24 4.31
N VAL A 643 17.12 19.02 4.33
CA VAL A 643 17.39 18.01 3.32
C VAL A 643 16.11 17.36 2.83
N VAL A 644 16.16 16.92 1.57
CA VAL A 644 15.15 16.05 0.97
C VAL A 644 15.76 14.66 0.77
N ILE A 645 15.06 13.63 1.23
CA ILE A 645 15.46 12.23 1.09
C ILE A 645 14.33 11.39 0.48
N ASP A 646 14.67 10.27 -0.15
CA ASP A 646 13.65 9.35 -0.67
C ASP A 646 13.12 8.38 0.39
N LYS A 647 11.98 7.73 0.14
CA LYS A 647 11.37 6.77 1.07
C LYS A 647 12.28 5.58 1.41
N ASN A 648 13.09 5.09 0.47
CA ASN A 648 13.99 3.95 0.70
C ASN A 648 15.18 4.31 1.59
N SER A 649 15.52 5.60 1.69
CA SER A 649 16.47 6.13 2.66
C SER A 649 15.99 6.04 4.11
N VAL A 650 14.69 5.83 4.34
CA VAL A 650 14.09 5.68 5.68
C VAL A 650 13.84 4.21 6.02
N PHE A 651 13.25 3.45 5.09
CA PHE A 651 12.98 2.03 5.25
C PHE A 651 13.68 1.23 4.16
N THR A 652 14.57 0.33 4.56
CA THR A 652 15.17 -0.64 3.64
C THR A 652 14.13 -1.71 3.28
N LEU A 653 13.95 -1.95 1.98
CA LEU A 653 12.94 -2.88 1.47
C LEU A 653 13.58 -4.10 0.80
N SER A 654 13.06 -5.31 1.08
CA SER A 654 13.40 -6.53 0.33
C SER A 654 12.11 -7.26 -0.05
N ALA A 655 11.94 -7.54 -1.35
CA ALA A 655 10.69 -8.08 -1.90
C ALA A 655 9.43 -7.28 -1.45
N HIS A 656 9.56 -5.94 -1.37
CA HIS A 656 8.55 -4.99 -0.87
C HIS A 656 8.17 -5.12 0.61
N PHE A 657 8.86 -5.94 1.41
CA PHE A 657 8.76 -5.92 2.87
C PHE A 657 9.79 -4.98 3.47
N ILE A 658 9.42 -4.27 4.52
CA ILE A 658 10.39 -3.53 5.33
C ILE A 658 11.21 -4.54 6.11
N ILE A 659 12.54 -4.47 6.00
CA ILE A 659 13.44 -5.34 6.77
C ILE A 659 14.23 -4.58 7.83
N ARG A 660 14.34 -3.25 7.68
CA ARG A 660 15.07 -2.38 8.60
C ARG A 660 14.64 -0.92 8.42
N GLN A 661 14.46 -0.21 9.54
CA GLN A 661 14.43 1.25 9.59
C GLN A 661 15.85 1.79 9.76
N THR A 662 16.22 2.82 8.99
CA THR A 662 17.54 3.45 9.06
C THR A 662 17.63 4.48 10.19
N SER A 663 18.86 4.88 10.59
CA SER A 663 19.07 5.98 11.54
C SER A 663 19.12 7.36 10.89
N LEU A 664 19.19 7.41 9.55
CA LEU A 664 19.50 8.62 8.78
C LEU A 664 18.66 9.85 9.18
N VAL A 665 17.34 9.70 9.32
CA VAL A 665 16.46 10.84 9.70
C VAL A 665 16.87 11.42 11.05
N LYS A 666 17.13 10.55 12.03
CA LYS A 666 17.55 10.96 13.37
C LYS A 666 18.92 11.65 13.33
N ASP A 667 19.84 11.15 12.52
CA ASP A 667 21.20 11.69 12.41
C ASP A 667 21.19 13.08 11.76
N LEU A 668 20.39 13.26 10.70
CA LEU A 668 20.15 14.55 10.04
C LEU A 668 19.51 15.58 10.98
N GLN A 669 18.44 15.18 11.69
CA GLN A 669 17.76 16.07 12.65
C GLN A 669 18.67 16.43 13.83
N SER A 670 19.49 15.49 14.31
CA SER A 670 20.48 15.75 15.37
C SER A 670 21.58 16.73 14.92
N ALA A 671 21.90 16.77 13.62
CA ALA A 671 22.78 17.78 13.04
C ALA A 671 22.11 19.18 12.91
N GLY A 672 20.80 19.27 13.15
CA GLY A 672 20.01 20.50 13.04
C GLY A 672 19.45 20.75 11.64
N LEU A 673 19.37 19.72 10.80
CA LEU A 673 18.76 19.79 9.46
C LEU A 673 17.29 19.36 9.55
N ALA A 674 16.37 20.16 9.02
CA ALA A 674 14.99 19.70 8.83
C ALA A 674 14.95 18.62 7.74
N VAL A 675 14.11 17.60 7.90
CA VAL A 675 14.05 16.45 6.98
C VAL A 675 12.69 16.39 6.29
N TYR A 676 12.71 16.48 4.96
CA TYR A 676 11.56 16.29 4.09
C TYR A 676 11.70 14.97 3.33
N VAL A 677 10.65 14.15 3.31
CA VAL A 677 10.68 12.84 2.63
C VAL A 677 9.81 12.87 1.39
N GLN A 678 10.32 12.29 0.29
CA GLN A 678 9.66 12.23 -1.00
C GLN A 678 9.68 10.81 -1.61
N VAL A 679 8.75 10.43 -2.49
CA VAL A 679 7.49 11.09 -2.84
C VAL A 679 6.35 10.19 -2.37
N PHE A 680 5.38 10.75 -1.67
CA PHE A 680 4.16 10.07 -1.20
C PHE A 680 3.08 10.03 -2.28
N ARG A 681 2.43 8.87 -2.46
CA ARG A 681 1.62 8.51 -3.62
C ARG A 681 0.49 7.58 -3.22
N ASN A 682 -0.74 7.85 -3.63
CA ASN A 682 -1.90 7.03 -3.25
C ASN A 682 -1.93 5.65 -3.94
N GLU A 683 -1.29 5.50 -5.10
CA GLU A 683 -1.31 4.24 -5.84
C GLU A 683 -0.77 3.06 -5.00
N PHE A 684 -1.57 2.00 -4.83
CA PHE A 684 -1.38 0.93 -3.84
C PHE A 684 -0.10 0.07 -3.94
N VAL A 685 0.67 0.23 -5.03
CA VAL A 685 1.97 -0.44 -5.22
C VAL A 685 3.15 0.45 -4.82
N SER A 686 2.88 1.70 -4.43
CA SER A 686 3.92 2.67 -4.07
C SER A 686 4.43 2.49 -2.64
N GLN A 687 3.69 1.76 -1.81
CA GLN A 687 4.00 1.49 -0.42
C GLN A 687 4.52 0.05 -0.25
N PRO A 688 5.37 -0.23 0.75
CA PRO A 688 5.69 -1.59 1.17
C PRO A 688 4.47 -2.34 1.73
N TRP A 689 4.54 -3.68 1.75
CA TRP A 689 3.47 -4.54 2.25
C TRP A 689 3.08 -4.25 3.71
N ASP A 690 4.04 -3.79 4.52
CA ASP A 690 3.86 -3.40 5.92
C ASP A 690 2.86 -2.24 6.11
N PHE A 691 2.60 -1.44 5.07
CA PHE A 691 1.61 -0.36 5.09
C PHE A 691 0.28 -0.73 4.44
N PHE A 692 0.08 -2.01 4.11
CA PHE A 692 -1.22 -2.58 3.73
C PHE A 692 -1.90 -1.88 2.55
N SER A 693 -1.11 -1.35 1.62
CA SER A 693 -1.61 -0.54 0.49
C SER A 693 -2.47 0.66 0.95
N ASP A 694 -2.21 1.18 2.15
CA ASP A 694 -2.93 2.30 2.75
C ASP A 694 -1.97 3.48 3.01
N GLU A 695 -2.18 4.56 2.24
CA GLU A 695 -1.36 5.75 2.35
C GLU A 695 -1.51 6.44 3.72
N THR A 696 -2.65 6.27 4.39
CA THR A 696 -2.87 6.82 5.74
C THR A 696 -1.97 6.12 6.75
N VAL A 697 -1.81 4.80 6.62
CA VAL A 697 -0.88 4.01 7.44
C VAL A 697 0.56 4.40 7.13
N GLU A 698 0.95 4.56 5.86
CA GLU A 698 2.28 5.03 5.49
C GLU A 698 2.58 6.40 6.13
N ILE A 699 1.72 7.39 5.90
CA ILE A 699 1.85 8.74 6.47
C ILE A 699 1.95 8.69 8.01
N SER A 700 1.10 7.89 8.66
CA SER A 700 1.10 7.71 10.11
C SER A 700 2.47 7.27 10.64
N ASN A 701 3.10 6.31 9.96
CA ASN A 701 4.42 5.81 10.33
C ASN A 701 5.51 6.88 10.18
N TYR A 702 5.53 7.61 9.06
CA TYR A 702 6.52 8.67 8.85
C TYR A 702 6.35 9.85 9.81
N VAL A 703 5.10 10.21 10.16
CA VAL A 703 4.81 11.36 11.02
C VAL A 703 4.98 11.01 12.50
N GLN A 704 4.44 9.88 12.97
CA GLN A 704 4.41 9.57 14.40
C GLN A 704 5.65 8.79 14.87
N SER A 705 6.11 7.80 14.08
CA SER A 705 7.26 6.96 14.44
C SER A 705 8.58 7.61 14.03
N VAL A 706 8.71 7.95 12.73
CA VAL A 706 9.96 8.52 12.18
C VAL A 706 10.11 10.00 12.54
N LYS A 707 9.00 10.73 12.71
CA LYS A 707 8.94 12.16 13.09
C LYS A 707 9.62 13.09 12.11
N VAL A 708 9.39 12.86 10.81
CA VAL A 708 9.87 13.74 9.74
C VAL A 708 9.23 15.13 9.84
N ASP A 709 9.92 16.16 9.31
CA ASP A 709 9.47 17.55 9.43
C ASP A 709 8.43 17.93 8.37
N GLY A 710 8.46 17.26 7.21
CA GLY A 710 7.51 17.48 6.12
C GLY A 710 7.49 16.34 5.12
N LEU A 711 6.41 16.27 4.36
CA LEU A 711 6.18 15.29 3.31
C LEU A 711 6.06 16.01 1.97
N ILE A 712 6.74 15.48 0.95
CA ILE A 712 6.59 15.88 -0.45
C ILE A 712 5.68 14.85 -1.12
N THR A 713 4.54 15.29 -1.67
CA THR A 713 3.47 14.39 -2.14
C THR A 713 2.86 14.80 -3.47
N ASP A 714 2.51 13.81 -4.28
CA ASP A 714 1.70 14.00 -5.49
C ASP A 714 0.22 14.30 -5.16
N PHE A 715 -0.22 14.00 -3.93
CA PHE A 715 -1.62 14.09 -3.47
C PHE A 715 -1.76 14.89 -2.16
N PRO A 716 -1.65 16.24 -2.21
CA PRO A 716 -1.78 17.09 -1.00
C PRO A 716 -3.05 16.84 -0.19
N LYS A 717 -4.15 16.49 -0.85
CA LYS A 717 -5.45 16.19 -0.23
C LYS A 717 -5.36 15.05 0.78
N THR A 718 -4.61 13.99 0.46
CA THR A 718 -4.43 12.82 1.32
C THR A 718 -3.72 13.21 2.62
N VAL A 719 -2.60 13.93 2.50
CA VAL A 719 -1.82 14.36 3.66
C VAL A 719 -2.60 15.40 4.48
N ARG A 720 -3.33 16.31 3.83
CA ARG A 720 -4.20 17.28 4.51
C ARG A 720 -5.31 16.59 5.29
N ARG A 721 -5.92 15.55 4.72
CA ARG A 721 -6.93 14.74 5.41
C ARG A 721 -6.32 14.10 6.66
N TYR A 722 -5.15 13.46 6.53
CA TYR A 722 -4.42 12.93 7.68
C TYR A 722 -4.17 14.02 8.74
N LYS A 723 -3.67 15.19 8.37
CA LYS A 723 -3.37 16.30 9.31
C LYS A 723 -4.60 16.82 10.08
N ARG A 724 -5.83 16.55 9.59
CA ARG A 724 -7.11 17.02 10.18
C ARG A 724 -7.88 15.95 10.93
N ASN A 725 -7.37 14.72 10.98
CA ASN A 725 -8.08 13.61 11.62
C ASN A 725 -8.28 13.86 13.13
N SER A 726 -9.33 13.29 13.70
CA SER A 726 -9.70 13.51 15.11
C SER A 726 -8.89 12.70 16.12
N CYS A 727 -8.03 11.80 15.64
CA CYS A 727 -7.24 10.89 16.47
C CYS A 727 -5.79 11.32 16.67
N THR A 728 -5.24 12.15 15.77
CA THR A 728 -3.97 12.81 15.99
C THR A 728 -4.09 13.75 17.20
N GLY A 729 -3.07 13.75 18.06
CA GLY A 729 -3.06 14.55 19.29
C GLY A 729 -3.67 13.86 20.51
N LEU A 730 -4.27 12.67 20.38
CA LEU A 730 -4.81 11.90 21.52
C LEU A 730 -3.73 11.28 22.43
N GLY A 731 -2.44 11.40 22.08
CA GLY A 731 -1.35 10.85 22.88
C GLY A 731 -1.49 9.34 23.10
N ASN A 732 -1.55 8.92 24.36
CA ASN A 732 -1.67 7.50 24.73
C ASN A 732 -3.05 6.90 24.39
N ASP A 733 -4.07 7.74 24.19
CA ASP A 733 -5.44 7.33 23.90
C ASP A 733 -5.69 7.12 22.39
N ILE A 734 -4.64 7.20 21.56
CA ILE A 734 -4.75 6.94 20.14
C ILE A 734 -5.23 5.49 19.90
N PRO A 735 -6.27 5.27 19.07
CA PRO A 735 -6.77 3.94 18.78
C PRO A 735 -5.71 3.04 18.12
N SER A 736 -5.79 1.72 18.32
CA SER A 736 -4.85 0.73 17.74
C SER A 736 -4.67 0.88 16.24
N TYR A 737 -5.77 1.10 15.50
CA TYR A 737 -5.79 1.27 14.06
C TYR A 737 -5.20 2.61 13.56
N MET A 738 -4.85 3.56 14.44
CA MET A 738 -4.12 4.78 14.09
C MET A 738 -2.68 4.80 14.61
N LYS A 739 -2.27 3.78 15.38
CA LYS A 739 -0.89 3.65 15.86
C LYS A 739 0.03 3.28 14.68
N PRO A 740 1.29 3.74 14.69
CA PRO A 740 2.30 3.24 13.77
C PRO A 740 2.37 1.72 13.81
N VAL A 741 2.59 1.11 12.64
CA VAL A 741 2.74 -0.34 12.54
C VAL A 741 4.13 -0.73 13.00
N SER A 742 4.26 -1.94 13.51
CA SER A 742 5.58 -2.51 13.81
C SER A 742 6.29 -2.89 12.51
N VAL A 743 7.12 -1.98 12.02
CA VAL A 743 7.86 -2.16 10.76
C VAL A 743 8.75 -3.42 10.81
N GLY A 744 8.60 -4.30 9.82
CA GLY A 744 9.37 -5.53 9.69
C GLY A 744 8.84 -6.74 10.44
N ASP A 745 7.74 -6.63 11.19
CA ASP A 745 7.09 -7.79 11.83
C ASP A 745 6.60 -8.81 10.79
N LEU A 746 6.11 -8.35 9.63
CA LEU A 746 5.70 -9.24 8.53
C LEU A 746 6.89 -10.06 8.01
N ALA A 747 8.04 -9.42 7.80
CA ALA A 747 9.26 -10.10 7.36
C ALA A 747 9.78 -11.08 8.44
N GLN A 748 9.69 -10.71 9.72
CA GLN A 748 10.06 -11.59 10.83
C GLN A 748 9.14 -12.81 10.91
N LEU A 749 7.84 -12.64 10.68
CA LEU A 749 6.86 -13.72 10.66
C LEU A 749 7.21 -14.73 9.56
N ILE A 750 7.47 -14.25 8.34
CA ILE A 750 7.94 -15.09 7.23
C ILE A 750 9.26 -15.77 7.59
N LYS A 751 10.25 -15.04 8.12
CA LYS A 751 11.56 -15.61 8.50
C LYS A 751 11.44 -16.72 9.54
N LYS A 752 10.53 -16.56 10.50
CA LYS A 752 10.36 -17.50 11.61
C LYS A 752 9.70 -18.80 11.16
N TYR A 753 8.78 -18.75 10.21
CA TYR A 753 7.91 -19.89 9.91
C TYR A 753 7.98 -20.40 8.47
N ALA A 754 8.34 -19.53 7.52
CA ALA A 754 8.54 -19.89 6.14
C ALA A 754 10.04 -20.18 5.94
N GLY A 755 10.38 -21.40 5.51
CA GLY A 755 11.76 -21.82 5.28
C GLY A 755 12.55 -20.86 4.37
N THR A 756 13.86 -21.09 4.22
CA THR A 756 14.79 -20.15 3.53
C THR A 756 14.33 -19.65 2.16
N ASN A 757 13.55 -20.43 1.42
CA ASN A 757 13.08 -20.12 0.07
C ASN A 757 11.98 -19.04 0.02
N ALA A 758 11.30 -18.79 1.15
CA ALA A 758 10.24 -17.80 1.27
C ALA A 758 10.72 -16.48 1.90
N GLN A 759 11.93 -16.48 2.46
CA GLN A 759 12.46 -15.31 3.14
C GLN A 759 12.82 -14.22 2.12
N PRO A 760 12.53 -12.94 2.39
CA PRO A 760 13.09 -11.86 1.63
C PRO A 760 14.62 -11.98 1.61
N PRO A 761 15.29 -11.78 0.45
CA PRO A 761 16.73 -11.89 0.38
C PRO A 761 17.41 -10.91 1.34
N ALA A 762 18.52 -11.35 1.94
CA ALA A 762 19.40 -10.47 2.71
C ALA A 762 19.96 -9.39 1.78
N LEU A 763 20.01 -8.15 2.27
CA LEU A 763 20.53 -7.04 1.50
C LEU A 763 21.92 -6.62 1.96
N ALA A 764 22.70 -6.13 1.00
CA ALA A 764 23.94 -5.44 1.29
C ALA A 764 23.67 -4.21 2.18
N PRO A 765 24.66 -3.77 2.97
CA PRO A 765 24.58 -2.49 3.66
C PRO A 765 24.23 -1.38 2.69
N MET A 766 23.33 -0.48 3.11
CA MET A 766 23.03 0.69 2.30
C MET A 766 24.25 1.60 2.25
N PRO A 767 24.47 2.31 1.13
CA PRO A 767 25.52 3.32 1.06
C PRO A 767 25.41 4.36 2.18
N GLU A 768 26.56 4.72 2.74
CA GLU A 768 26.71 5.81 3.69
C GLU A 768 26.94 7.12 2.94
N LEU A 769 26.37 8.22 3.44
CA LEU A 769 26.70 9.56 3.00
C LEU A 769 28.14 9.89 3.41
N ASN A 770 29.03 10.00 2.42
CA ASN A 770 30.42 10.34 2.62
C ASN A 770 30.71 11.79 2.19
N SER A 771 31.71 12.43 2.79
CA SER A 771 32.08 13.82 2.48
C SER A 771 32.38 14.06 0.99
N SER A 772 33.00 13.10 0.29
CA SER A 772 33.27 13.22 -1.16
C SER A 772 32.03 13.25 -2.04
N SER A 773 30.91 12.66 -1.58
CA SER A 773 29.62 12.72 -2.28
C SER A 773 28.86 14.03 -2.03
N VAL A 774 29.25 14.77 -1.00
CA VAL A 774 28.65 16.05 -0.61
C VAL A 774 29.42 17.22 -1.22
N VAL A 775 30.75 17.18 -1.21
CA VAL A 775 31.59 18.28 -1.68
C VAL A 775 31.84 18.14 -3.19
N GLN A 776 31.21 19.02 -3.96
CA GLN A 776 31.39 19.09 -5.41
C GLN A 776 32.39 20.19 -5.81
N ALA A 777 32.86 20.13 -7.06
CA ALA A 777 33.68 21.18 -7.63
C ALA A 777 32.94 22.55 -7.61
N PRO A 778 33.67 23.67 -7.58
CA PRO A 778 33.06 25.00 -7.61
C PRO A 778 32.11 25.18 -8.79
N PHE A 779 31.03 25.93 -8.58
CA PHE A 779 30.06 26.23 -9.64
C PHE A 779 30.75 26.94 -10.83
N PRO A 780 30.54 26.50 -12.08
CA PRO A 780 31.25 27.05 -13.23
C PRO A 780 30.85 28.50 -13.53
N PRO A 781 31.74 29.30 -14.17
CA PRO A 781 31.36 30.61 -14.69
C PRO A 781 30.35 30.47 -15.83
N VAL A 782 29.56 31.50 -16.06
CA VAL A 782 28.59 31.55 -17.16
C VAL A 782 29.34 31.87 -18.45
N THR A 783 29.22 31.00 -19.44
CA THR A 783 29.85 31.21 -20.75
C THR A 783 29.11 32.31 -21.52
N PRO A 784 29.81 33.28 -22.14
CA PRO A 784 29.15 34.31 -22.95
C PRO A 784 28.42 33.69 -24.17
N LYS A 785 27.16 34.07 -24.41
CA LYS A 785 26.32 33.59 -25.53
C LYS A 785 26.92 33.80 -26.95
N ASN A 786 27.98 34.59 -27.09
CA ASN A 786 28.61 34.96 -28.37
C ASN A 786 30.11 34.60 -28.47
N ALA A 787 30.62 33.63 -27.69
CA ALA A 787 32.00 33.18 -27.86
C ALA A 787 32.15 32.38 -29.17
N PRO A 788 33.18 32.63 -30.02
CA PRO A 788 33.48 31.79 -31.17
C PRO A 788 33.73 30.34 -30.72
N PRO A 789 33.52 29.32 -31.59
CA PRO A 789 33.87 27.95 -31.24
C PRO A 789 35.36 27.92 -30.89
N VAL A 790 35.70 27.64 -29.64
CA VAL A 790 37.09 27.45 -29.24
C VAL A 790 37.53 26.14 -29.87
N ALA A 791 38.48 26.23 -30.80
CA ALA A 791 39.10 25.07 -31.42
C ALA A 791 39.64 24.13 -30.33
N SER A 792 39.23 22.87 -30.38
CA SER A 792 39.77 21.81 -29.53
C SER A 792 41.27 21.67 -29.78
N THR A 793 42.09 22.02 -28.79
CA THR A 793 43.52 21.72 -28.78
C THR A 793 43.71 20.20 -28.66
N PRO A 794 44.65 19.57 -29.40
CA PRO A 794 44.92 18.14 -29.27
C PRO A 794 45.43 17.81 -27.85
N PRO A 795 45.16 16.61 -27.30
CA PRO A 795 45.66 16.25 -25.99
C PRO A 795 47.19 16.16 -26.02
N GLY A 796 47.85 17.02 -25.24
CA GLY A 796 49.27 16.90 -24.92
C GLY A 796 49.50 15.69 -24.02
N SER A 797 50.41 14.83 -24.43
CA SER A 797 50.87 13.63 -23.72
C SER A 797 51.61 13.96 -22.43
N SER A 798 51.27 13.27 -21.33
CA SER A 798 52.13 12.90 -20.17
C SER A 798 51.33 12.03 -19.17
N PRO A 799 51.97 11.21 -18.31
CA PRO A 799 52.39 9.84 -18.56
C PRO A 799 51.50 8.80 -17.87
N SER A 800 51.57 7.57 -18.38
CA SER A 800 50.94 6.36 -17.88
C SER A 800 51.38 5.98 -16.47
N ASP A 801 50.44 5.53 -15.63
CA ASP A 801 50.68 4.42 -14.72
C ASP A 801 49.42 3.55 -14.57
N ALA A 802 49.68 2.26 -14.41
CA ALA A 802 48.89 1.15 -14.89
C ALA A 802 47.68 0.76 -14.01
N HIS A 803 46.57 0.44 -14.66
CA HIS A 803 45.63 -0.56 -14.14
C HIS A 803 45.47 -1.69 -15.16
N ALA A 804 45.77 -2.90 -14.69
CA ALA A 804 45.82 -4.13 -15.46
C ALA A 804 44.42 -4.56 -15.91
N ASN A 805 44.28 -4.79 -17.21
CA ASN A 805 43.16 -5.48 -17.83
C ASN A 805 43.32 -7.00 -17.67
N ALA A 806 42.22 -7.68 -17.35
CA ALA A 806 42.00 -9.07 -17.75
C ALA A 806 40.73 -9.11 -18.62
N VAL A 807 40.93 -9.45 -19.88
CA VAL A 807 39.94 -9.57 -20.96
C VAL A 807 39.26 -10.93 -20.87
N SER A 808 37.95 -10.99 -21.14
CA SER A 808 37.39 -12.13 -21.87
C SER A 808 36.21 -11.72 -22.74
N THR A 809 36.46 -11.85 -24.04
CA THR A 809 35.62 -11.74 -25.24
C THR A 809 34.35 -12.58 -25.21
N TYR A 810 33.25 -12.07 -25.79
CA TYR A 810 32.41 -12.84 -26.73
C TYR A 810 31.69 -11.93 -27.74
N ILE A 811 31.56 -12.46 -28.95
CA ILE A 811 31.34 -11.83 -30.25
C ILE A 811 29.84 -11.66 -30.60
N LEU A 812 29.53 -10.58 -31.32
CA LEU A 812 28.29 -10.25 -32.03
C LEU A 812 27.94 -11.24 -33.16
N LEU A 813 26.67 -11.61 -33.30
CA LEU A 813 26.01 -11.89 -34.59
C LEU A 813 24.50 -12.09 -34.43
N VAL A 814 23.67 -11.12 -34.84
CA VAL A 814 22.28 -11.36 -35.28
C VAL A 814 21.93 -10.40 -36.40
N THR A 815 21.69 -10.93 -37.61
CA THR A 815 20.89 -10.26 -38.64
C THR A 815 19.90 -11.24 -39.24
N ALA A 816 18.67 -10.73 -39.40
CA ALA A 816 17.61 -11.06 -40.36
C ALA A 816 17.10 -12.51 -40.49
N CYS A 817 15.80 -12.70 -40.25
CA CYS A 817 14.88 -13.24 -41.26
C CYS A 817 13.41 -13.02 -40.86
N ALA A 818 12.68 -12.34 -41.75
CA ALA A 818 11.23 -12.33 -41.81
C ALA A 818 10.77 -13.36 -42.85
N ALA A 819 9.51 -13.79 -42.71
CA ALA A 819 8.69 -14.57 -43.64
C ALA A 819 8.98 -16.09 -43.72
N LEU A 820 8.10 -16.87 -43.08
CA LEU A 820 7.29 -17.95 -43.67
C LEU A 820 6.87 -18.90 -42.54
N LEU A 821 5.58 -18.93 -42.20
CA LEU A 821 4.77 -20.15 -42.24
C LEU A 821 3.31 -19.84 -41.94
N VAL A 822 2.49 -20.45 -42.80
CA VAL A 822 1.05 -20.69 -42.78
C VAL A 822 0.56 -21.21 -41.44
#